data_AF-A0A538DL12-F1
#
_entry.id   AF-A0A538DL12-F1
#
_cell.length_a   1.000
_cell.length_b   1.000
_cell.length_c   1.000
_cell.angle_alpha   90.00
_cell.angle_beta   90.00
_cell.angle_gamma   90.00
#
_symmetry.space_group_name_H-M   'P 1'
#
loop_
_entity.id
_entity.type
_entity.pdbx_description
1 polymer ?
#
loop_
_entity_poly.entity_id
_entity_poly.type
_entity_poly.pdbx_seq_one_letter_code
_entity_poly.pdbx_strand_id
1 'polypeptide(L)'
;MYLKYVSSLEFLTYAAFFAIVVGAISALLPGRKPPLRTEPYSEAELGAHDRKVAKYFVAGGFFLVLGSLHMVVKNVPWIAESLARMGYAGHLVRDLSSTHVMIVGGGTLLATGLCWRVLPRIVRRPLTSEAMAQCAFWFTVIGLAVFYVSLIGNGIAMGRLVEHGWDYQLAKEHLGKWYKVPTGVGAGIMGLGYWCFAANVGLTIFQSRLVKVPKPQWHLWKFLATGAAALTVGTVQGVIQVQPANADWLYKAKHAGEWIDPISHAHINLVTGLTMLVAGALFSLLPILGGTPPSRRLANCVFASLLAGSLAFYASALNLGLHEGRLVHRGLTPEQAEEATPLHPYLIMGAGIAMFAAFWFLLAVMVRSVRTARTPVRAFVLAGCAALAVGTLQGPVQAFPAVNELLDRGGDAGDVIVNLHAQLNMLGGLMVILIGTTLASLRVAGAEWPRRSARIALAFVAGSVAVYYAGGVAFSAVEAHHIARGQTFSGAVSALEPWQALVLVPAALMLLIGFSAYAHAAWKMTSLQRAAGREAIRTAPARFTGKIPRRVRRRSPAALAGYELPLAVMGFPGVGWLFAGFPFTASILLLVGPAAAWAVVPISFSPYGGPLREIGWKVELVYLPASALLSAGALYRAHARRRALLDGRPPRGRTRRVNGRKRRGNSYRARVGVAVGIIALLLVSLPFVPAVAGIGTSGVRYAYQTSLPRDVTGQFLQTGRGPVKLFSWGDPQTSYPGDALRVHPADVRSLLVRAAAVDASKAYTLYDLDRGGSVPLAVTHRTPTTLTLTPTRRLRPGRYSFVATHEGMFGGRDFDYLTVVRAGSPVTAISSNTSGTAPQIARALLPLAAALLALLFAARLASSWFRRRAAQKLFWGIGFALFALAAASEAIAFRHGWTVTLFRLYYLAGGILTVAYLGAGSAWLLLPRRARDVMLGALLAATAAAITAVLLAPVHTGLLAATPAGRPPPNHALGGHAFLWAVALNSIGTIFLAGGSLLSIARRQRVRSNVWIAGGALTVAAATGLSRTGNTSLVYVGELIGIALMFWGFSLSSPSPRRARAAEPAPQPAVAAQ
;
A
#
# COMPACT_ATOMS: atom_id res chain seq x y z
N MET A 1 7.20 32.23 -9.72
CA MET A 1 7.36 32.82 -8.36
C MET A 1 7.63 31.80 -7.24
N TYR A 2 7.57 30.47 -7.45
CA TYR A 2 7.80 29.44 -6.41
C TYR A 2 9.12 28.66 -6.53
N LEU A 3 10.12 29.22 -7.21
CA LEU A 3 11.52 28.77 -7.12
C LEU A 3 12.22 29.26 -5.84
N LYS A 4 11.53 30.05 -5.00
CA LYS A 4 12.09 30.70 -3.81
C LYS A 4 11.92 29.88 -2.52
N TYR A 5 11.13 28.80 -2.53
CA TYR A 5 10.75 28.06 -1.31
C TYR A 5 10.99 26.54 -1.35
N VAL A 6 11.56 26.03 -2.44
CA VAL A 6 12.13 24.68 -2.47
C VAL A 6 13.63 24.89 -2.42
N SER A 7 14.28 24.46 -1.35
CA SER A 7 15.74 24.43 -1.40
C SER A 7 16.12 23.52 -2.57
N SER A 8 17.07 23.94 -3.40
CA SER A 8 17.53 23.14 -4.56
C SER A 8 17.90 21.70 -4.16
N LEU A 9 18.26 21.52 -2.89
CA LEU A 9 18.58 20.26 -2.23
C LEU A 9 17.39 19.29 -2.12
N GLU A 10 16.21 19.74 -1.68
CA GLU A 10 15.03 18.89 -1.45
C GLU A 10 14.52 18.24 -2.75
N PHE A 11 14.41 19.04 -3.82
CA PHE A 11 14.04 18.58 -5.15
C PHE A 11 15.05 17.55 -5.70
N LEU A 12 16.35 17.82 -5.55
CA LEU A 12 17.42 16.88 -5.93
C LEU A 12 17.35 15.58 -5.13
N THR A 13 17.05 15.62 -3.82
CA THR A 13 16.88 14.40 -3.00
C THR A 13 15.68 13.56 -3.40
N TYR A 14 14.55 14.15 -3.81
CA TYR A 14 13.38 13.37 -4.25
C TYR A 14 13.58 12.76 -5.63
N ALA A 15 14.12 13.53 -6.56
CA ALA A 15 14.50 13.03 -7.87
C ALA A 15 15.55 11.91 -7.73
N ALA A 16 16.53 12.08 -6.84
CA ALA A 16 17.50 11.05 -6.51
C ALA A 16 16.85 9.82 -5.85
N PHE A 17 15.96 9.97 -4.85
CA PHE A 17 15.29 8.85 -4.20
C PHE A 17 14.45 8.03 -5.19
N PHE A 18 13.61 8.67 -6.00
CA PHE A 18 12.84 7.97 -7.02
C PHE A 18 13.73 7.37 -8.12
N ALA A 19 14.78 8.06 -8.55
CA ALA A 19 15.76 7.51 -9.48
C ALA A 19 16.52 6.32 -8.87
N ILE A 20 16.78 6.32 -7.55
CA ILE A 20 17.41 5.22 -6.81
C ILE A 20 16.43 4.05 -6.67
N VAL A 21 15.16 4.28 -6.33
CA VAL A 21 14.14 3.21 -6.22
C VAL A 21 13.87 2.61 -7.59
N VAL A 22 13.65 3.43 -8.62
CA VAL A 22 13.47 2.97 -10.01
C VAL A 22 14.73 2.32 -10.54
N GLY A 23 15.90 2.88 -10.26
CA GLY A 23 17.21 2.31 -10.59
C GLY A 23 17.46 0.97 -9.91
N ALA A 24 17.13 0.84 -8.63
CA ALA A 24 17.25 -0.38 -7.85
C ALA A 24 16.27 -1.45 -8.35
N ILE A 25 15.01 -1.11 -8.60
CA ILE A 25 14.03 -2.04 -9.16
C ILE A 25 14.44 -2.47 -10.57
N SER A 26 14.96 -1.55 -11.38
CA SER A 26 15.48 -1.84 -12.73
C SER A 26 16.73 -2.72 -12.71
N ALA A 27 17.59 -2.58 -11.70
CA ALA A 27 18.74 -3.44 -11.47
C ALA A 27 18.34 -4.85 -10.98
N LEU A 28 17.17 -4.99 -10.32
CA LEU A 28 16.61 -6.28 -9.89
C LEU A 28 15.92 -7.04 -11.04
N LEU A 29 15.65 -6.38 -12.17
CA LEU A 29 15.12 -6.99 -13.39
C LEU A 29 16.25 -7.61 -14.22
N PRO A 30 16.06 -8.82 -14.79
CA PRO A 30 17.08 -9.42 -15.65
C PRO A 30 17.35 -8.56 -16.88
N GLY A 31 18.59 -8.08 -17.05
CA GLY A 31 18.99 -7.21 -18.16
C GLY A 31 19.02 -7.87 -19.55
N ARG A 32 18.88 -9.20 -19.64
CA ARG A 32 18.90 -9.95 -20.91
C ARG A 32 17.49 -10.35 -21.33
N LYS A 33 17.14 -10.15 -22.61
CA LYS A 33 15.88 -10.64 -23.17
C LYS A 33 15.82 -12.16 -23.02
N PRO A 34 14.78 -12.72 -22.38
CA PRO A 34 14.64 -14.17 -22.25
C PRO A 34 14.49 -14.81 -23.64
N PRO A 35 15.26 -15.86 -23.96
CA PRO A 35 15.19 -16.53 -25.25
C PRO A 35 13.86 -17.28 -25.41
N LEU A 36 13.43 -17.48 -26.66
CA LEU A 36 12.38 -18.43 -27.00
C LEU A 36 12.93 -19.84 -26.71
N ARG A 37 12.20 -20.65 -25.94
CA ARG A 37 12.61 -22.02 -25.60
C ARG A 37 11.55 -23.01 -26.08
N THR A 38 11.97 -23.95 -26.91
CA THR A 38 11.14 -25.06 -27.41
C THR A 38 11.34 -26.34 -26.60
N GLU A 39 12.46 -26.44 -25.88
CA GLU A 39 12.79 -27.56 -25.01
C GLU A 39 12.37 -27.32 -23.56
N PRO A 40 12.00 -28.37 -22.81
CA PRO A 40 11.69 -28.26 -21.39
C PRO A 40 12.89 -27.78 -20.57
N TYR A 41 12.61 -27.03 -19.50
CA TYR A 41 13.58 -26.81 -18.42
C TYR A 41 13.73 -28.10 -17.62
N SER A 42 14.95 -28.36 -17.15
CA SER A 42 15.19 -29.44 -16.20
C SER A 42 14.49 -29.16 -14.86
N GLU A 43 14.17 -30.20 -14.10
CA GLU A 43 13.59 -30.04 -12.75
C GLU A 43 14.53 -29.26 -11.80
N ALA A 44 15.84 -29.37 -11.99
CA ALA A 44 16.82 -28.59 -11.24
C ALA A 44 16.73 -27.08 -11.54
N GLU A 45 16.52 -26.70 -12.80
CA GLU A 45 16.29 -25.31 -13.20
C GLU A 45 14.94 -24.79 -12.67
N LEU A 46 13.86 -25.58 -12.81
CA LEU A 46 12.52 -25.19 -12.33
C LEU A 46 12.50 -25.02 -10.81
N GLY A 47 13.19 -25.91 -10.09
CA GLY A 47 13.32 -25.91 -8.64
C GLY A 47 14.49 -25.08 -8.10
N ALA A 48 15.09 -24.17 -8.90
CA ALA A 48 16.26 -23.40 -8.47
C ALA A 48 16.02 -22.62 -7.16
N HIS A 49 14.80 -22.13 -6.93
CA HIS A 49 14.42 -21.43 -5.71
C HIS A 49 14.00 -22.37 -4.56
N ASP A 50 13.69 -23.64 -4.81
CA ASP A 50 13.12 -24.58 -3.81
C ASP A 50 13.99 -24.70 -2.56
N ARG A 51 15.32 -24.63 -2.74
CA ARG A 51 16.30 -24.68 -1.64
C ARG A 51 16.18 -23.50 -0.68
N LYS A 52 15.62 -22.38 -1.14
CA LYS A 52 15.47 -21.15 -0.35
C LYS A 52 14.07 -21.00 0.23
N VAL A 53 13.09 -21.80 -0.20
CA VAL A 53 11.72 -21.79 0.34
C VAL A 53 11.69 -22.14 1.83
N ALA A 54 12.65 -22.90 2.33
CA ALA A 54 12.77 -23.26 3.75
C ALA A 54 12.70 -22.05 4.71
N LYS A 55 13.24 -20.89 4.30
CA LYS A 55 13.19 -19.68 5.14
C LYS A 55 11.77 -19.16 5.35
N TYR A 56 10.88 -19.32 4.36
CA TYR A 56 9.47 -18.94 4.46
C TYR A 56 8.74 -19.81 5.47
N PHE A 57 8.91 -21.13 5.38
CA PHE A 57 8.23 -22.07 6.29
C PHE A 57 8.75 -22.00 7.73
N VAL A 58 10.06 -21.77 7.91
CA VAL A 58 10.64 -21.59 9.24
C VAL A 58 10.25 -20.25 9.85
N ALA A 59 10.31 -19.15 9.08
CA ALA A 59 9.86 -17.85 9.55
C ALA A 59 8.36 -17.85 9.86
N GLY A 60 7.56 -18.50 9.01
CA GLY A 60 6.13 -18.72 9.26
C GLY A 60 5.87 -19.44 10.57
N GLY A 61 6.57 -20.54 10.83
CA GLY A 61 6.48 -21.23 12.12
C GLY A 61 6.89 -20.35 13.30
N PHE A 62 7.93 -19.53 13.17
CA PHE A 62 8.35 -18.59 14.21
C PHE A 62 7.27 -17.54 14.53
N PHE A 63 6.69 -16.90 13.51
CA PHE A 63 5.66 -15.88 13.72
C PHE A 63 4.34 -16.46 14.24
N LEU A 64 3.99 -17.69 13.87
CA LEU A 64 2.85 -18.40 14.45
C LEU A 64 3.06 -18.70 15.94
N VAL A 65 4.26 -19.12 16.33
CA VAL A 65 4.62 -19.31 17.75
C VAL A 65 4.62 -17.98 18.50
N LEU A 66 5.17 -16.92 17.91
CA LEU A 66 5.17 -15.59 18.51
C LEU A 66 3.73 -15.05 18.69
N GLY A 67 2.87 -15.21 17.69
CA GLY A 67 1.49 -14.78 17.74
C GLY A 67 0.64 -15.58 18.72
N SER A 68 0.84 -16.90 18.82
CA SER A 68 0.16 -17.71 19.85
C SER A 68 0.66 -17.42 21.25
N LEU A 69 1.96 -17.13 21.44
CA LEU A 69 2.46 -16.63 22.72
C LEU A 69 1.82 -15.28 23.07
N HIS A 70 1.70 -14.37 22.10
CA HIS A 70 0.96 -13.12 22.31
C HIS A 70 -0.50 -13.41 22.69
N MET A 71 -1.15 -14.35 22.01
CA MET A 71 -2.52 -14.76 22.32
C MET A 71 -2.66 -15.31 23.75
N VAL A 72 -1.66 -16.03 24.27
CA VAL A 72 -1.64 -16.45 25.69
C VAL A 72 -1.56 -15.22 26.59
N VAL A 73 -0.57 -14.36 26.36
CA VAL A 73 -0.29 -13.19 27.21
C VAL A 73 -1.47 -12.23 27.28
N LYS A 74 -2.12 -11.94 26.14
CA LYS A 74 -3.23 -10.97 26.09
C LYS A 74 -4.49 -11.42 26.83
N ASN A 75 -4.66 -12.72 27.07
CA ASN A 75 -5.83 -13.30 27.74
C ASN A 75 -5.57 -13.60 29.23
N VAL A 76 -4.41 -13.24 29.76
CA VAL A 76 -4.14 -13.32 31.20
C VAL A 76 -4.97 -12.26 31.93
N PRO A 77 -5.65 -12.55 33.04
CA PRO A 77 -6.69 -11.68 33.61
C PRO A 77 -6.29 -10.20 33.73
N TRP A 78 -5.19 -9.93 34.44
CA TRP A 78 -4.73 -8.55 34.68
C TRP A 78 -4.29 -7.83 33.40
N ILE A 79 -3.86 -8.58 32.37
CA ILE A 79 -3.51 -8.02 31.06
C ILE A 79 -4.78 -7.76 30.24
N ALA A 80 -5.72 -8.71 30.23
CA ALA A 80 -7.00 -8.57 29.52
C ALA A 80 -7.79 -7.37 30.06
N GLU A 81 -7.90 -7.24 31.38
CA GLU A 81 -8.51 -6.09 32.04
C GLU A 81 -7.79 -4.78 31.73
N SER A 82 -6.45 -4.76 31.77
CA SER A 82 -5.67 -3.56 31.43
C SER A 82 -5.87 -3.15 29.97
N LEU A 83 -5.84 -4.10 29.04
CA LEU A 83 -6.11 -3.83 27.63
C LEU A 83 -7.56 -3.36 27.41
N ALA A 84 -8.52 -3.86 28.19
CA ALA A 84 -9.91 -3.39 28.13
C ALA A 84 -10.04 -1.94 28.64
N ARG A 85 -9.32 -1.56 29.70
CA ARG A 85 -9.27 -0.17 30.21
C ARG A 85 -8.65 0.80 29.21
N MET A 86 -7.68 0.35 28.42
CA MET A 86 -7.03 1.15 27.37
C MET A 86 -7.93 1.42 26.15
N GLY A 87 -9.15 0.87 26.10
CA GLY A 87 -10.10 1.03 25.01
C GLY A 87 -9.50 0.66 23.64
N TYR A 88 -9.67 1.53 22.64
CA TYR A 88 -9.13 1.29 21.30
C TYR A 88 -7.61 1.14 21.24
N ALA A 89 -6.86 1.83 22.12
CA ALA A 89 -5.40 1.64 22.20
C ALA A 89 -5.04 0.20 22.64
N GLY A 90 -5.87 -0.40 23.50
CA GLY A 90 -5.79 -1.81 23.86
C GLY A 90 -6.07 -2.75 22.69
N HIS A 91 -7.03 -2.41 21.81
CA HIS A 91 -7.33 -3.18 20.59
C HIS A 91 -6.12 -3.30 19.64
N LEU A 92 -5.28 -2.25 19.53
CA LEU A 92 -4.04 -2.30 18.74
C LEU A 92 -3.10 -3.43 19.21
N VAL A 93 -2.99 -3.61 20.52
CA VAL A 93 -2.16 -4.63 21.15
C VAL A 93 -2.87 -5.98 21.08
N ARG A 94 -4.10 -6.06 21.58
CA ARG A 94 -4.88 -7.29 21.73
C ARG A 94 -5.13 -7.99 20.39
N ASP A 95 -5.63 -7.28 19.39
CA ASP A 95 -6.23 -7.91 18.22
C ASP A 95 -5.44 -7.63 16.95
N LEU A 96 -5.17 -6.36 16.63
CA LEU A 96 -4.49 -5.98 15.39
C LEU A 96 -3.09 -6.57 15.31
N SER A 97 -2.26 -6.39 16.33
CA SER A 97 -0.88 -6.87 16.28
C SER A 97 -0.77 -8.40 16.31
N SER A 98 -1.60 -9.07 17.11
CA SER A 98 -1.68 -10.54 17.21
C SER A 98 -2.15 -11.18 15.90
N THR A 99 -3.19 -10.60 15.31
CA THR A 99 -3.76 -11.07 14.04
C THR A 99 -2.79 -10.87 12.88
N HIS A 100 -2.14 -9.69 12.79
CA HIS A 100 -1.14 -9.43 11.75
C HIS A 100 0.06 -10.38 11.83
N VAL A 101 0.59 -10.63 13.03
CA VAL A 101 1.76 -11.52 13.18
C VAL A 101 1.43 -12.97 12.79
N MET A 102 0.22 -13.46 13.07
CA MET A 102 -0.17 -14.83 12.68
C MET A 102 -0.60 -14.93 11.21
N ILE A 103 -1.43 -14.00 10.72
CA ILE A 103 -1.95 -14.04 9.35
C ILE A 103 -0.88 -13.69 8.33
N VAL A 104 -0.17 -12.58 8.52
CA VAL A 104 0.88 -12.16 7.57
C VAL A 104 2.14 -12.97 7.81
N GLY A 105 2.57 -13.08 9.08
CA GLY A 105 3.79 -13.79 9.44
C GLY A 105 3.70 -15.29 9.21
N GLY A 106 2.57 -15.92 9.53
CA GLY A 106 2.30 -17.30 9.19
C GLY A 106 1.74 -17.44 7.77
N GLY A 107 0.48 -17.06 7.60
CA GLY A 107 -0.34 -17.37 6.43
C GLY A 107 0.30 -16.92 5.11
N THR A 108 0.62 -15.63 4.99
CA THR A 108 1.23 -15.10 3.76
C THR A 108 2.60 -15.71 3.49
N LEU A 109 3.48 -15.86 4.49
CA LEU A 109 4.80 -16.47 4.26
C LEU A 109 4.68 -17.93 3.80
N LEU A 110 3.79 -18.73 4.40
CA LEU A 110 3.55 -20.11 3.97
C LEU A 110 3.01 -20.16 2.54
N ALA A 111 2.01 -19.34 2.22
CA ALA A 111 1.41 -19.29 0.89
C ALA A 111 2.40 -18.80 -0.18
N THR A 112 3.21 -17.78 0.10
CA THR A 112 4.28 -17.31 -0.79
C THR A 112 5.33 -18.39 -1.01
N GLY A 113 5.74 -19.10 0.06
CA GLY A 113 6.69 -20.21 -0.05
C GLY A 113 6.16 -21.35 -0.93
N LEU A 114 4.89 -21.71 -0.76
CA LEU A 114 4.21 -22.69 -1.62
C LEU A 114 4.13 -22.19 -3.07
N CYS A 115 3.74 -20.94 -3.29
CA CYS A 115 3.67 -20.30 -4.60
C CYS A 115 5.01 -20.41 -5.35
N TRP A 116 6.13 -20.10 -4.70
CA TRP A 116 7.46 -20.23 -5.30
C TRP A 116 7.83 -21.63 -5.74
N ARG A 117 7.27 -22.65 -5.10
CA ARG A 117 7.51 -24.05 -5.46
C ARG A 117 6.60 -24.52 -6.60
N VAL A 118 5.32 -24.14 -6.57
CA VAL A 118 4.32 -24.63 -7.54
C VAL A 118 4.33 -23.83 -8.84
N LEU A 119 4.53 -22.50 -8.78
CA LEU A 119 4.42 -21.63 -9.94
C LEU A 119 5.37 -22.05 -11.07
N PRO A 120 6.68 -22.28 -10.83
CA PRO A 120 7.61 -22.69 -11.89
C PRO A 120 7.18 -23.97 -12.60
N ARG A 121 6.59 -24.91 -11.87
CA ARG A 121 6.11 -26.21 -12.38
C ARG A 121 4.83 -26.06 -13.19
N ILE A 122 3.91 -25.20 -12.74
CA ILE A 122 2.67 -24.87 -13.47
C ILE A 122 3.00 -24.20 -14.82
N VAL A 123 3.91 -23.22 -14.82
CA VAL A 123 4.22 -22.43 -16.02
C VAL A 123 5.36 -23.01 -16.88
N ARG A 124 6.00 -24.10 -16.41
CA ARG A 124 7.18 -24.75 -16.99
C ARG A 124 8.34 -23.78 -17.22
N ARG A 125 8.61 -22.90 -16.25
CA ARG A 125 9.70 -21.93 -16.32
C ARG A 125 10.22 -21.57 -14.92
N PRO A 126 11.54 -21.41 -14.71
CA PRO A 126 12.07 -20.86 -13.46
C PRO A 126 11.54 -19.46 -13.15
N LEU A 127 11.64 -19.05 -11.89
CA LEU A 127 11.30 -17.68 -11.48
C LEU A 127 12.12 -16.66 -12.28
N THR A 128 11.50 -15.53 -12.61
CA THR A 128 12.14 -14.50 -13.44
C THR A 128 13.31 -13.83 -12.74
N SER A 129 13.13 -13.46 -11.47
CA SER A 129 14.18 -12.81 -10.68
C SER A 129 14.31 -13.49 -9.33
N GLU A 130 15.50 -14.06 -9.09
CA GLU A 130 15.87 -14.61 -7.79
C GLU A 130 16.00 -13.48 -6.75
N ALA A 131 16.51 -12.32 -7.16
CA ALA A 131 16.68 -11.18 -6.27
C ALA A 131 15.33 -10.64 -5.78
N MET A 132 14.33 -10.52 -6.66
CA MET A 132 12.98 -10.12 -6.25
C MET A 132 12.34 -11.13 -5.29
N ALA A 133 12.57 -12.43 -5.49
CA ALA A 133 12.10 -13.46 -4.55
C ALA A 133 12.84 -13.39 -3.18
N GLN A 134 14.07 -12.88 -3.14
CA GLN A 134 14.76 -12.58 -1.88
C GLN A 134 14.20 -11.32 -1.22
N CYS A 135 14.02 -10.24 -1.97
CA CYS A 135 13.45 -8.98 -1.48
C CYS A 135 12.03 -9.20 -0.93
N ALA A 136 11.19 -9.96 -1.64
CA ALA A 136 9.85 -10.32 -1.19
C ALA A 136 9.85 -10.91 0.23
N PHE A 137 10.72 -11.90 0.48
CA PHE A 137 10.86 -12.47 1.82
C PHE A 137 11.32 -11.44 2.86
N TRP A 138 12.45 -10.79 2.59
CA TRP A 138 13.11 -9.97 3.61
C TRP A 138 12.29 -8.74 3.95
N PHE A 139 11.77 -8.04 2.96
CA PHE A 139 10.93 -6.88 3.18
C PHE A 139 9.63 -7.24 3.90
N THR A 140 8.98 -8.37 3.58
CA THR A 140 7.81 -8.82 4.34
C THR A 140 8.15 -9.14 5.80
N VAL A 141 9.20 -9.92 6.06
CA VAL A 141 9.58 -10.30 7.43
C VAL A 141 10.02 -9.09 8.27
N ILE A 142 10.83 -8.21 7.67
CA ILE A 142 11.33 -7.00 8.31
C ILE A 142 10.18 -6.03 8.58
N GLY A 143 9.39 -5.73 7.57
CA GLY A 143 8.25 -4.83 7.67
C GLY A 143 7.25 -5.30 8.71
N LEU A 144 6.93 -6.61 8.71
CA LEU A 144 6.06 -7.22 9.71
C LEU A 144 6.63 -7.08 11.13
N ALA A 145 7.92 -7.33 11.34
CA ALA A 145 8.52 -7.21 12.66
C ALA A 145 8.47 -5.77 13.19
N VAL A 146 8.79 -4.78 12.35
CA VAL A 146 8.67 -3.36 12.68
C VAL A 146 7.22 -3.01 12.99
N PHE A 147 6.30 -3.42 12.12
CA PHE A 147 4.88 -3.13 12.25
C PHE A 147 4.31 -3.71 13.56
N TYR A 148 4.63 -4.97 13.86
CA TYR A 148 4.23 -5.65 15.08
C TYR A 148 4.72 -4.93 16.35
N VAL A 149 6.02 -4.61 16.42
CA VAL A 149 6.59 -3.88 17.56
C VAL A 149 6.00 -2.47 17.67
N SER A 150 5.75 -1.82 16.53
CA SER A 150 5.16 -0.47 16.50
C SER A 150 3.73 -0.48 17.03
N LEU A 151 2.89 -1.44 16.62
CA LEU A 151 1.52 -1.55 17.12
C LEU A 151 1.47 -1.79 18.63
N ILE A 152 2.33 -2.67 19.16
CA ILE A 152 2.41 -2.93 20.60
C ILE A 152 2.89 -1.69 21.35
N GLY A 153 4.01 -1.11 20.91
CA GLY A 153 4.59 0.07 21.56
C GLY A 153 3.63 1.26 21.56
N ASN A 154 2.97 1.52 20.43
CA ASN A 154 1.98 2.59 20.30
C ASN A 154 0.73 2.33 21.12
N GLY A 155 0.21 1.10 21.11
CA GLY A 155 -0.97 0.73 21.90
C GLY A 155 -0.72 0.90 23.41
N ILE A 156 0.45 0.48 23.91
CA ILE A 156 0.82 0.68 25.31
C ILE A 156 1.03 2.17 25.63
N ALA A 157 1.72 2.91 24.76
CA ALA A 157 2.00 4.33 24.99
C ALA A 157 0.72 5.18 25.01
N MET A 158 -0.18 4.97 24.05
CA MET A 158 -1.49 5.64 24.03
C MET A 158 -2.37 5.14 25.17
N GLY A 159 -2.38 3.83 25.43
CA GLY A 159 -3.19 3.22 26.48
C GLY A 159 -2.89 3.80 27.86
N ARG A 160 -1.62 4.06 28.18
CA ARG A 160 -1.25 4.73 29.44
C ARG A 160 -1.82 6.14 29.54
N LEU A 161 -1.83 6.91 28.46
CA LEU A 161 -2.41 8.26 28.45
C LEU A 161 -3.93 8.18 28.64
N VAL A 162 -4.58 7.24 27.94
CA VAL A 162 -6.03 7.00 28.05
C VAL A 162 -6.43 6.60 29.47
N GLU A 163 -5.65 5.73 30.13
CA GLU A 163 -5.87 5.37 31.53
C GLU A 163 -5.75 6.57 32.49
N HIS A 164 -5.03 7.63 32.12
CA HIS A 164 -4.94 8.89 32.88
C HIS A 164 -6.01 9.92 32.46
N GLY A 165 -7.09 9.47 31.80
CA GLY A 165 -8.23 10.31 31.42
C GLY A 165 -8.04 11.09 30.12
N TRP A 166 -7.00 10.81 29.33
CA TRP A 166 -6.83 11.45 28.03
C TRP A 166 -7.80 10.82 27.01
N ASP A 167 -8.38 11.65 26.16
CA ASP A 167 -9.06 11.16 24.98
C ASP A 167 -8.07 10.43 24.04
N TYR A 168 -8.54 9.38 23.36
CA TYR A 168 -7.70 8.57 22.48
C TYR A 168 -7.08 9.39 21.33
N GLN A 169 -7.82 10.35 20.75
CA GLN A 169 -7.25 11.22 19.73
C GLN A 169 -6.22 12.17 20.30
N LEU A 170 -6.47 12.73 21.49
CA LEU A 170 -5.51 13.58 22.18
C LEU A 170 -4.21 12.82 22.50
N ALA A 171 -4.32 11.58 22.97
CA ALA A 171 -3.17 10.70 23.21
C ALA A 171 -2.38 10.41 21.92
N LYS A 172 -3.09 10.18 20.80
CA LYS A 172 -2.51 9.94 19.48
C LYS A 172 -1.84 11.19 18.90
N GLU A 173 -2.43 12.37 19.10
CA GLU A 173 -1.86 13.66 18.69
C GLU A 173 -0.64 14.03 19.52
N HIS A 174 -0.69 13.77 20.83
CA HIS A 174 0.44 13.96 21.75
C HIS A 174 1.67 13.15 21.33
N LEU A 175 1.48 11.88 20.94
CA LEU A 175 2.56 11.07 20.37
C LEU A 175 3.03 11.58 19.00
N GLY A 176 2.20 12.33 18.28
CA GLY A 176 2.57 13.02 17.03
C GLY A 176 3.23 12.10 15.99
N LYS A 177 4.50 12.35 15.68
CA LYS A 177 5.27 11.55 14.70
C LYS A 177 5.72 10.18 15.25
N TRP A 178 5.80 10.00 16.57
CA TRP A 178 6.23 8.74 17.20
C TRP A 178 5.24 7.60 16.97
N TYR A 179 3.94 7.90 16.93
CA TYR A 179 2.92 6.95 16.52
C TYR A 179 3.01 6.62 15.02
N LYS A 180 3.16 7.65 14.18
CA LYS A 180 2.95 7.60 12.73
C LYS A 180 4.11 6.95 11.97
N VAL A 181 5.33 7.36 12.26
CA VAL A 181 6.51 7.01 11.46
C VAL A 181 6.85 5.51 11.56
N PRO A 182 6.95 4.89 12.75
CA PRO A 182 7.32 3.48 12.86
C PRO A 182 6.30 2.55 12.22
N THR A 183 5.01 2.79 12.47
CA THR A 183 3.90 2.02 11.89
C THR A 183 3.86 2.15 10.38
N GLY A 184 3.94 3.39 9.85
CA GLY A 184 3.95 3.65 8.42
C GLY A 184 5.16 3.04 7.70
N VAL A 185 6.34 3.05 8.33
CA VAL A 185 7.51 2.36 7.78
C VAL A 185 7.31 0.85 7.76
N GLY A 186 6.87 0.25 8.88
CA GLY A 186 6.65 -1.19 8.95
C GLY A 186 5.71 -1.66 7.85
N ALA A 187 4.59 -0.95 7.68
CA ALA A 187 3.64 -1.17 6.60
C ALA A 187 4.26 -0.97 5.20
N GLY A 188 5.02 0.11 4.99
CA GLY A 188 5.65 0.43 3.70
C GLY A 188 6.69 -0.61 3.26
N ILE A 189 7.58 -1.02 4.18
CA ILE A 189 8.56 -2.07 3.89
C ILE A 189 7.85 -3.40 3.60
N MET A 190 6.84 -3.75 4.41
CA MET A 190 6.05 -4.96 4.17
C MET A 190 5.37 -4.93 2.78
N GLY A 191 4.80 -3.79 2.39
CA GLY A 191 4.20 -3.54 1.08
C GLY A 191 5.19 -3.71 -0.08
N LEU A 192 6.42 -3.19 0.04
CA LEU A 192 7.49 -3.43 -0.95
C LEU A 192 7.79 -4.93 -1.12
N GLY A 193 7.69 -5.71 -0.04
CA GLY A 193 7.81 -7.17 -0.09
C GLY A 193 6.72 -7.81 -0.96
N TYR A 194 5.46 -7.40 -0.78
CA TYR A 194 4.35 -7.92 -1.58
C TYR A 194 4.44 -7.48 -3.04
N TRP A 195 4.92 -6.27 -3.31
CA TRP A 195 5.11 -5.79 -4.68
C TRP A 195 6.21 -6.57 -5.40
N CYS A 196 7.32 -6.86 -4.71
CA CYS A 196 8.36 -7.75 -5.22
C CYS A 196 7.81 -9.16 -5.53
N PHE A 197 6.97 -9.69 -4.64
CA PHE A 197 6.29 -10.97 -4.83
C PHE A 197 5.42 -10.95 -6.10
N ALA A 198 4.47 -10.01 -6.18
CA ALA A 198 3.51 -9.93 -7.26
C ALA A 198 4.14 -9.62 -8.61
N ALA A 199 5.10 -8.69 -8.66
CA ALA A 199 5.81 -8.39 -9.88
C ALA A 199 6.60 -9.61 -10.39
N ASN A 200 7.25 -10.38 -9.50
CA ASN A 200 7.97 -11.58 -9.92
C ASN A 200 7.03 -12.71 -10.37
N VAL A 201 5.88 -12.88 -9.71
CA VAL A 201 4.82 -13.81 -10.16
C VAL A 201 4.32 -13.42 -11.56
N GLY A 202 3.91 -12.16 -11.73
CA GLY A 202 3.40 -11.63 -13.00
C GLY A 202 4.40 -11.73 -14.14
N LEU A 203 5.66 -11.33 -13.90
CA LEU A 203 6.73 -11.46 -14.89
C LEU A 203 7.03 -12.92 -15.25
N THR A 204 7.02 -13.83 -14.27
CA THR A 204 7.26 -15.26 -14.50
C THR A 204 6.18 -15.87 -15.37
N ILE A 205 4.92 -15.56 -15.11
CA ILE A 205 3.78 -15.99 -15.91
C ILE A 205 3.86 -15.38 -17.31
N PHE A 206 4.08 -14.07 -17.41
CA PHE A 206 4.16 -13.36 -18.69
C PHE A 206 5.28 -13.89 -19.57
N GLN A 207 6.49 -14.06 -19.03
CA GLN A 207 7.65 -14.58 -19.77
C GLN A 207 7.50 -16.06 -20.11
N SER A 208 6.68 -16.82 -19.39
CA SER A 208 6.40 -18.22 -19.72
C SER A 208 5.76 -18.39 -21.11
N ARG A 209 5.18 -17.34 -21.71
CA ARG A 209 4.67 -17.36 -23.11
C ARG A 209 5.75 -17.68 -24.15
N LEU A 210 7.02 -17.47 -23.78
CA LEU A 210 8.21 -17.74 -24.59
C LEU A 210 8.67 -19.20 -24.47
N VAL A 211 8.08 -19.99 -23.56
CA VAL A 211 8.34 -21.41 -23.40
C VAL A 211 7.26 -22.19 -24.13
N LYS A 212 7.62 -22.83 -25.23
CA LYS A 212 6.72 -23.57 -26.14
C LYS A 212 6.74 -25.08 -25.85
N VAL A 213 6.44 -25.41 -24.59
CA VAL A 213 6.39 -26.78 -24.06
C VAL A 213 4.99 -27.03 -23.50
N PRO A 214 4.45 -28.27 -23.54
CA PRO A 214 3.16 -28.59 -22.93
C PRO A 214 3.08 -28.21 -21.44
N LYS A 215 1.99 -27.56 -21.05
CA LYS A 215 1.73 -27.08 -19.68
C LYS A 215 0.39 -27.64 -19.16
N PRO A 216 0.37 -28.90 -18.67
CA PRO A 216 -0.89 -29.58 -18.32
C PRO A 216 -1.67 -28.85 -17.22
N GLN A 217 -0.99 -28.28 -16.24
CA GLN A 217 -1.59 -27.53 -15.13
C GLN A 217 -1.80 -26.03 -15.42
N TRP A 218 -1.63 -25.56 -16.66
CA TRP A 218 -1.64 -24.13 -17.00
C TRP A 218 -2.88 -23.40 -16.47
N HIS A 219 -4.05 -24.02 -16.48
CA HIS A 219 -5.29 -23.40 -15.98
C HIS A 219 -5.23 -22.93 -14.51
N LEU A 220 -4.26 -23.38 -13.71
CA LEU A 220 -4.08 -22.98 -12.30
C LEU A 220 -3.26 -21.69 -12.11
N TRP A 221 -2.52 -21.19 -13.11
CA TRP A 221 -1.68 -19.98 -12.93
C TRP A 221 -2.49 -18.76 -12.49
N LYS A 222 -3.75 -18.69 -12.93
CA LYS A 222 -4.67 -17.58 -12.65
C LYS A 222 -4.97 -17.43 -11.16
N PHE A 223 -5.07 -18.53 -10.41
CA PHE A 223 -5.20 -18.49 -8.95
C PHE A 223 -4.00 -17.78 -8.31
N LEU A 224 -2.79 -18.14 -8.75
CA LEU A 224 -1.57 -17.56 -8.20
C LEU A 224 -1.38 -16.09 -8.62
N ALA A 225 -1.72 -15.75 -9.86
CA ALA A 225 -1.67 -14.37 -10.35
C ALA A 225 -2.67 -13.48 -9.63
N THR A 226 -3.93 -13.92 -9.54
CA THR A 226 -4.99 -13.19 -8.84
C THR A 226 -4.65 -13.03 -7.37
N GLY A 227 -4.19 -14.08 -6.70
CA GLY A 227 -3.81 -14.00 -5.30
C GLY A 227 -2.66 -13.00 -5.05
N ALA A 228 -1.65 -13.00 -5.92
CA ALA A 228 -0.55 -12.04 -5.83
C ALA A 228 -0.98 -10.59 -6.15
N ALA A 229 -1.86 -10.41 -7.15
CA ALA A 229 -2.41 -9.10 -7.49
C ALA A 229 -3.29 -8.55 -6.36
N ALA A 230 -4.15 -9.37 -5.77
CA ALA A 230 -5.04 -8.96 -4.70
C ALA A 230 -4.28 -8.59 -3.42
N LEU A 231 -3.22 -9.32 -3.04
CA LEU A 231 -2.32 -8.90 -1.94
C LEU A 231 -1.65 -7.54 -2.25
N THR A 232 -1.35 -7.26 -3.52
CA THR A 232 -0.81 -5.94 -3.92
C THR A 232 -1.86 -4.85 -3.78
N VAL A 233 -3.07 -5.06 -4.30
CA VAL A 233 -4.20 -4.13 -4.16
C VAL A 233 -4.48 -3.86 -2.69
N GLY A 234 -4.56 -4.90 -1.88
CA GLY A 234 -4.71 -4.81 -0.44
C GLY A 234 -3.61 -3.97 0.21
N THR A 235 -2.33 -4.17 -0.13
CA THR A 235 -1.26 -3.29 0.41
C THR A 235 -1.35 -1.85 -0.06
N VAL A 236 -1.77 -1.60 -1.30
CA VAL A 236 -1.94 -0.23 -1.80
C VAL A 236 -3.05 0.45 -1.01
N GLN A 237 -4.19 -0.22 -0.85
CA GLN A 237 -5.28 0.27 0.00
C GLN A 237 -4.80 0.48 1.44
N GLY A 238 -4.09 -0.48 2.02
CA GLY A 238 -3.51 -0.40 3.36
C GLY A 238 -2.59 0.81 3.54
N VAL A 239 -1.76 1.14 2.55
CA VAL A 239 -0.92 2.35 2.58
C VAL A 239 -1.72 3.63 2.43
N ILE A 240 -2.78 3.62 1.61
CA ILE A 240 -3.68 4.75 1.39
C ILE A 240 -4.47 5.05 2.68
N GLN A 241 -5.09 4.05 3.30
CA GLN A 241 -5.96 4.24 4.46
C GLN A 241 -5.20 4.72 5.70
N VAL A 242 -3.93 4.34 5.86
CA VAL A 242 -3.09 4.81 6.98
C VAL A 242 -2.49 6.21 6.76
N GLN A 243 -2.68 6.85 5.60
CA GLN A 243 -2.24 8.23 5.41
C GLN A 243 -3.02 9.16 6.35
N PRO A 244 -2.38 10.21 6.93
CA PRO A 244 -3.00 11.01 7.99
C PRO A 244 -4.40 11.54 7.65
N ALA A 245 -4.57 12.13 6.46
CA ALA A 245 -5.85 12.67 6.03
C ALA A 245 -6.91 11.59 5.80
N ASN A 246 -6.51 10.41 5.32
CA ASN A 246 -7.44 9.31 5.05
C ASN A 246 -7.82 8.58 6.33
N ALA A 247 -6.87 8.35 7.24
CA ALA A 247 -7.13 7.76 8.54
C ALA A 247 -8.03 8.65 9.40
N ASP A 248 -7.83 9.97 9.35
CA ASP A 248 -8.70 10.95 10.01
C ASP A 248 -10.09 10.98 9.37
N TRP A 249 -10.18 10.94 8.04
CA TRP A 249 -11.46 10.85 7.34
C TRP A 249 -12.22 9.55 7.66
N LEU A 250 -11.53 8.40 7.67
CA LEU A 250 -12.12 7.10 8.00
C LEU A 250 -12.62 7.08 9.45
N TYR A 251 -11.84 7.62 10.38
CA TYR A 251 -12.26 7.78 11.77
C TYR A 251 -13.52 8.66 11.88
N LYS A 252 -13.54 9.80 11.18
CA LYS A 252 -14.71 10.71 11.15
C LYS A 252 -15.93 10.09 10.46
N ALA A 253 -15.72 9.15 9.54
CA ALA A 253 -16.79 8.41 8.88
C ALA A 253 -17.44 7.35 9.79
N LYS A 254 -16.88 7.07 10.99
CA LYS A 254 -17.40 6.10 11.97
C LYS A 254 -17.69 4.74 11.31
N HIS A 255 -18.86 4.14 11.56
CA HIS A 255 -19.26 2.83 11.01
C HIS A 255 -19.16 2.77 9.48
N ALA A 256 -19.44 3.88 8.77
CA ALA A 256 -19.26 3.92 7.33
C ALA A 256 -17.78 3.77 6.89
N GLY A 257 -16.84 4.23 7.71
CA GLY A 257 -15.41 4.04 7.50
C GLY A 257 -14.97 2.58 7.63
N GLU A 258 -15.66 1.78 8.45
CA GLU A 258 -15.32 0.39 8.72
C GLU A 258 -15.49 -0.52 7.51
N TRP A 259 -16.43 -0.19 6.61
CA TRP A 259 -16.57 -0.83 5.30
C TRP A 259 -15.28 -0.75 4.47
N ILE A 260 -14.49 0.31 4.64
CA ILE A 260 -13.19 0.46 3.99
C ILE A 260 -12.10 -0.20 4.82
N ASP A 261 -11.95 0.21 6.08
CA ASP A 261 -10.94 -0.29 7.02
C ASP A 261 -11.62 -0.69 8.34
N PRO A 262 -11.74 -1.98 8.68
CA PRO A 262 -10.94 -3.09 8.13
C PRO A 262 -11.60 -3.94 7.03
N ILE A 263 -12.91 -3.78 6.74
CA ILE A 263 -13.70 -4.83 6.06
C ILE A 263 -13.19 -5.08 4.63
N SER A 264 -13.26 -4.11 3.72
CA SER A 264 -12.83 -4.32 2.33
C SER A 264 -11.34 -4.67 2.22
N HIS A 265 -10.49 -4.04 3.04
CA HIS A 265 -9.05 -4.30 3.10
C HIS A 265 -8.74 -5.75 3.51
N ALA A 266 -9.43 -6.28 4.52
CA ALA A 266 -9.28 -7.66 4.94
C ALA A 266 -9.77 -8.63 3.86
N HIS A 267 -10.91 -8.36 3.23
CA HIS A 267 -11.48 -9.27 2.23
C HIS A 267 -10.61 -9.39 0.97
N ILE A 268 -10.08 -8.29 0.42
CA ILE A 268 -9.20 -8.36 -0.75
C ILE A 268 -7.91 -9.14 -0.44
N ASN A 269 -7.34 -8.98 0.76
CA ASN A 269 -6.12 -9.68 1.16
C ASN A 269 -6.34 -11.17 1.48
N LEU A 270 -7.39 -11.49 2.24
CA LEU A 270 -7.60 -12.84 2.78
C LEU A 270 -8.41 -13.73 1.83
N VAL A 271 -9.52 -13.20 1.29
CA VAL A 271 -10.40 -13.95 0.39
C VAL A 271 -9.80 -13.96 -1.02
N THR A 272 -9.60 -12.80 -1.64
CA THR A 272 -9.09 -12.78 -3.02
C THR A 272 -7.59 -13.13 -3.07
N GLY A 273 -6.81 -12.64 -2.11
CA GLY A 273 -5.37 -12.84 -2.04
C GLY A 273 -4.98 -14.25 -1.60
N LEU A 274 -5.10 -14.50 -0.30
CA LEU A 274 -4.55 -15.69 0.33
C LEU A 274 -5.30 -16.97 -0.07
N THR A 275 -6.65 -16.96 -0.06
CA THR A 275 -7.44 -18.15 -0.43
C THR A 275 -7.15 -18.62 -1.86
N MET A 276 -7.01 -17.68 -2.82
CA MET A 276 -6.61 -18.03 -4.19
C MET A 276 -5.22 -18.68 -4.25
N LEU A 277 -4.24 -18.15 -3.50
CA LEU A 277 -2.90 -18.76 -3.42
C LEU A 277 -2.96 -20.19 -2.86
N VAL A 278 -3.73 -20.38 -1.77
CA VAL A 278 -3.86 -21.69 -1.13
C VAL A 278 -4.55 -22.69 -2.05
N ALA A 279 -5.68 -22.31 -2.66
CA ALA A 279 -6.42 -23.17 -3.57
C ALA A 279 -5.57 -23.58 -4.79
N GLY A 280 -4.90 -22.60 -5.42
CA GLY A 280 -4.02 -22.84 -6.56
C GLY A 280 -2.84 -23.76 -6.22
N ALA A 281 -2.21 -23.57 -5.05
CA ALA A 281 -1.12 -24.41 -4.58
C ALA A 281 -1.59 -25.83 -4.25
N LEU A 282 -2.71 -25.97 -3.54
CA LEU A 282 -3.29 -27.26 -3.19
C LEU A 282 -3.64 -28.05 -4.45
N PHE A 283 -4.42 -27.48 -5.37
CA PHE A 283 -4.84 -28.16 -6.60
C PHE A 283 -3.66 -28.60 -7.48
N SER A 284 -2.58 -27.82 -7.50
CA SER A 284 -1.35 -28.19 -8.22
C SER A 284 -0.63 -29.39 -7.57
N LEU A 285 -0.64 -29.48 -6.23
CA LEU A 285 0.06 -30.51 -5.48
C LEU A 285 -0.72 -31.82 -5.35
N LEU A 286 -2.05 -31.79 -5.42
CA LEU A 286 -2.91 -32.97 -5.24
C LEU A 286 -2.46 -34.25 -5.97
N PRO A 287 -2.08 -34.21 -7.27
CA PRO A 287 -1.66 -35.41 -7.99
C PRO A 287 -0.48 -36.13 -7.31
N ILE A 288 0.44 -35.35 -6.73
CA ILE A 288 1.63 -35.87 -6.07
C ILE A 288 1.31 -36.32 -4.63
N LEU A 289 0.24 -35.78 -4.03
CA LEU A 289 -0.22 -36.11 -2.69
C LEU A 289 -1.21 -37.28 -2.65
N GLY A 290 -1.47 -37.92 -3.79
CA GLY A 290 -2.38 -39.05 -3.94
C GLY A 290 -3.86 -38.66 -3.95
N GLY A 291 -4.18 -37.37 -4.09
CA GLY A 291 -5.55 -36.88 -4.27
C GLY A 291 -5.91 -36.75 -5.75
N THR A 292 -7.20 -36.65 -6.03
CA THR A 292 -7.71 -36.44 -7.39
C THR A 292 -7.82 -34.93 -7.67
N PRO A 293 -7.02 -34.36 -8.58
CA PRO A 293 -7.12 -32.94 -8.91
C PRO A 293 -8.49 -32.63 -9.56
N PRO A 294 -9.07 -31.44 -9.33
CA PRO A 294 -10.29 -31.05 -10.02
C PRO A 294 -10.08 -30.98 -11.54
N SER A 295 -11.12 -31.30 -12.31
CA SER A 295 -11.06 -31.15 -13.76
C SER A 295 -10.83 -29.67 -14.14
N ARG A 296 -10.24 -29.42 -15.31
CA ARG A 296 -9.98 -28.05 -15.79
C ARG A 296 -11.26 -27.18 -15.79
N ARG A 297 -12.40 -27.76 -16.18
CA ARG A 297 -13.70 -27.06 -16.16
C ARG A 297 -14.09 -26.71 -14.73
N LEU A 298 -14.03 -27.67 -13.81
CA LEU A 298 -14.39 -27.46 -12.41
C LEU A 298 -13.49 -26.43 -11.72
N ALA A 299 -12.17 -26.54 -11.89
CA ALA A 299 -11.21 -25.56 -11.38
C ALA A 299 -11.44 -24.16 -11.97
N ASN A 300 -11.87 -24.08 -13.23
CA ASN A 300 -12.19 -22.80 -13.86
C ASN A 300 -13.45 -22.17 -13.29
N CYS A 301 -14.50 -22.96 -13.04
CA CYS A 301 -15.74 -22.49 -12.42
C CYS A 301 -15.49 -22.04 -10.97
N VAL A 302 -14.70 -22.80 -10.18
CA VAL A 302 -14.31 -22.41 -8.81
C VAL A 302 -13.57 -21.07 -8.82
N PHE A 303 -12.61 -20.90 -9.73
CA PHE A 303 -11.92 -19.63 -9.87
C PHE A 303 -12.87 -18.48 -10.20
N ALA A 304 -13.74 -18.67 -11.21
CA ALA A 304 -14.62 -17.60 -11.69
C ALA A 304 -15.64 -17.20 -10.62
N SER A 305 -16.27 -18.18 -9.96
CA SER A 305 -17.20 -17.93 -8.85
C SER A 305 -16.53 -17.21 -7.69
N LEU A 306 -15.35 -17.69 -7.24
CA LEU A 306 -14.63 -17.07 -6.14
C LEU A 306 -14.14 -15.66 -6.48
N LEU A 307 -13.63 -15.44 -7.69
CA LEU A 307 -13.23 -14.10 -8.14
C LEU A 307 -14.43 -13.15 -8.20
N ALA A 308 -15.54 -13.59 -8.79
CA ALA A 308 -16.73 -12.77 -8.94
C ALA A 308 -17.34 -12.42 -7.58
N GLY A 309 -17.60 -13.41 -6.72
CA GLY A 309 -18.18 -13.19 -5.39
C GLY A 309 -17.27 -12.31 -4.51
N SER A 310 -15.96 -12.57 -4.53
CA SER A 310 -15.02 -11.80 -3.73
C SER A 310 -14.86 -10.35 -4.22
N LEU A 311 -14.78 -10.11 -5.53
CA LEU A 311 -14.69 -8.75 -6.07
C LEU A 311 -16.01 -7.99 -5.93
N ALA A 312 -17.15 -8.66 -6.05
CA ALA A 312 -18.45 -8.06 -5.79
C ALA A 312 -18.52 -7.55 -4.35
N PHE A 313 -18.16 -8.39 -3.36
CA PHE A 313 -18.17 -8.00 -1.96
C PHE A 313 -17.18 -6.86 -1.67
N TYR A 314 -15.95 -6.98 -2.17
CA TYR A 314 -14.93 -5.94 -2.05
C TYR A 314 -15.40 -4.60 -2.63
N ALA A 315 -15.97 -4.61 -3.84
CA ALA A 315 -16.44 -3.41 -4.51
C ALA A 315 -17.67 -2.81 -3.80
N SER A 316 -18.61 -3.66 -3.32
CA SER A 316 -19.76 -3.21 -2.52
C SER A 316 -19.30 -2.52 -1.25
N ALA A 317 -18.45 -3.15 -0.44
CA ALA A 317 -17.94 -2.57 0.81
C ALA A 317 -17.17 -1.26 0.55
N LEU A 318 -16.27 -1.24 -0.43
CA LEU A 318 -15.53 -0.03 -0.78
C LEU A 318 -16.47 1.09 -1.27
N ASN A 319 -17.48 0.77 -2.07
CA ASN A 319 -18.44 1.75 -2.58
C ASN A 319 -19.33 2.30 -1.46
N LEU A 320 -19.86 1.44 -0.60
CA LEU A 320 -20.70 1.83 0.54
C LEU A 320 -19.91 2.71 1.49
N GLY A 321 -18.72 2.29 1.93
CA GLY A 321 -17.93 3.12 2.82
C GLY A 321 -17.50 4.46 2.22
N LEU A 322 -17.24 4.53 0.91
CA LEU A 322 -16.99 5.81 0.24
C LEU A 322 -18.26 6.66 0.08
N HIS A 323 -19.43 6.04 -0.11
CA HIS A 323 -20.70 6.74 -0.30
C HIS A 323 -21.25 7.24 1.03
N GLU A 324 -21.47 6.33 1.98
CA GLU A 324 -21.96 6.62 3.33
C GLU A 324 -20.96 7.47 4.10
N GLY A 325 -19.65 7.22 3.98
CA GLY A 325 -18.65 8.07 4.62
C GLY A 325 -18.69 9.52 4.10
N ARG A 326 -19.07 9.73 2.82
CA ARG A 326 -19.31 11.09 2.29
C ARG A 326 -20.59 11.71 2.83
N LEU A 327 -21.63 10.92 3.07
CA LEU A 327 -22.87 11.36 3.70
C LEU A 327 -22.63 11.75 5.16
N VAL A 328 -21.90 10.93 5.91
CA VAL A 328 -21.46 11.23 7.29
C VAL A 328 -20.63 12.50 7.33
N HIS A 329 -19.68 12.66 6.40
CA HIS A 329 -18.89 13.89 6.31
C HIS A 329 -19.71 15.14 5.94
N ARG A 330 -20.92 14.98 5.39
CA ARG A 330 -21.86 16.08 5.12
C ARG A 330 -22.78 16.40 6.31
N GLY A 331 -22.61 15.71 7.44
CA GLY A 331 -23.33 15.98 8.69
C GLY A 331 -24.38 14.93 9.07
N LEU A 332 -24.56 13.85 8.28
CA LEU A 332 -25.44 12.74 8.65
C LEU A 332 -24.80 11.88 9.73
N THR A 333 -25.59 11.25 10.60
CA THR A 333 -25.08 10.15 11.43
C THR A 333 -24.85 8.90 10.55
N PRO A 334 -24.03 7.92 10.99
CA PRO A 334 -23.83 6.69 10.24
C PRO A 334 -25.13 5.96 9.94
N GLU A 335 -26.05 5.92 10.90
CA GLU A 335 -27.35 5.27 10.78
C GLU A 335 -28.23 5.98 9.74
N GLN A 336 -28.23 7.32 9.75
CA GLN A 336 -28.92 8.12 8.74
C GLN A 336 -28.29 8.00 7.35
N ALA A 337 -26.96 7.85 7.27
CA ALA A 337 -26.26 7.65 6.01
C ALA A 337 -26.60 6.27 5.40
N GLU A 338 -26.75 5.25 6.24
CA GLU A 338 -27.22 3.92 5.84
C GLU A 338 -28.68 3.95 5.38
N GLU A 339 -29.59 4.56 6.15
CA GLU A 339 -31.00 4.75 5.78
C GLU A 339 -31.15 5.54 4.47
N ALA A 340 -30.29 6.56 4.26
CA ALA A 340 -30.23 7.36 3.04
C ALA A 340 -29.61 6.62 1.84
N THR A 341 -29.15 5.38 2.04
CA THR A 341 -28.57 4.52 1.01
C THR A 341 -29.47 3.31 0.76
N PRO A 342 -30.56 3.43 -0.03
CA PRO A 342 -31.52 2.35 -0.25
C PRO A 342 -30.91 1.05 -0.81
N LEU A 343 -29.76 1.15 -1.47
CA LEU A 343 -29.05 0.00 -2.05
C LEU A 343 -28.19 -0.76 -1.03
N HIS A 344 -27.92 -0.21 0.16
CA HIS A 344 -27.03 -0.81 1.16
C HIS A 344 -27.38 -2.29 1.44
N PRO A 345 -28.60 -2.63 1.91
CA PRO A 345 -28.92 -4.01 2.29
C PRO A 345 -28.82 -4.97 1.11
N TYR A 346 -29.20 -4.52 -0.10
CA TYR A 346 -29.13 -5.35 -1.30
C TYR A 346 -27.70 -5.60 -1.79
N LEU A 347 -26.82 -4.59 -1.70
CA LEU A 347 -25.42 -4.70 -2.10
C LEU A 347 -24.63 -5.62 -1.17
N ILE A 348 -24.84 -5.50 0.14
CA ILE A 348 -24.18 -6.37 1.13
C ILE A 348 -24.73 -7.79 1.06
N MET A 349 -26.05 -7.95 1.07
CA MET A 349 -26.66 -9.29 1.06
C MET A 349 -26.40 -10.02 -0.26
N GLY A 350 -26.58 -9.35 -1.40
CA GLY A 350 -26.32 -9.95 -2.71
C GLY A 350 -24.86 -10.36 -2.90
N ALA A 351 -23.91 -9.48 -2.56
CA ALA A 351 -22.49 -9.80 -2.66
C ALA A 351 -22.05 -10.84 -1.62
N GLY A 352 -22.61 -10.79 -0.40
CA GLY A 352 -22.38 -11.75 0.66
C GLY A 352 -22.84 -13.16 0.29
N ILE A 353 -24.06 -13.31 -0.26
CA ILE A 353 -24.59 -14.59 -0.74
C ILE A 353 -23.73 -15.13 -1.90
N ALA A 354 -23.34 -14.29 -2.84
CA ALA A 354 -22.47 -14.69 -3.95
C ALA A 354 -21.10 -15.19 -3.44
N MET A 355 -20.50 -14.48 -2.47
CA MET A 355 -19.25 -14.88 -1.84
C MET A 355 -19.40 -16.19 -1.04
N PHE A 356 -20.48 -16.33 -0.28
CA PHE A 356 -20.82 -17.54 0.48
C PHE A 356 -20.94 -18.76 -0.46
N ALA A 357 -21.74 -18.65 -1.52
CA ALA A 357 -21.92 -19.71 -2.50
C ALA A 357 -20.59 -20.11 -3.17
N ALA A 358 -19.76 -19.13 -3.51
CA ALA A 358 -18.45 -19.37 -4.10
C ALA A 358 -17.49 -20.10 -3.14
N PHE A 359 -17.49 -19.74 -1.86
CA PHE A 359 -16.70 -20.44 -0.84
C PHE A 359 -17.17 -21.87 -0.64
N TRP A 360 -18.47 -22.10 -0.48
CA TRP A 360 -19.01 -23.45 -0.30
C TRP A 360 -18.75 -24.33 -1.50
N PHE A 361 -18.79 -23.77 -2.71
CA PHE A 361 -18.37 -24.47 -3.92
C PHE A 361 -16.87 -24.83 -3.90
N LEU A 362 -15.99 -23.90 -3.49
CA LEU A 362 -14.56 -24.19 -3.29
C LEU A 362 -14.36 -25.32 -2.27
N LEU A 363 -15.04 -25.26 -1.12
CA LEU A 363 -14.93 -26.24 -0.04
C LEU A 363 -15.37 -27.63 -0.52
N ALA A 364 -16.51 -27.73 -1.19
CA ALA A 364 -17.01 -28.98 -1.77
C ALA A 364 -16.00 -29.59 -2.74
N VAL A 365 -15.38 -28.76 -3.60
CA VAL A 365 -14.34 -29.21 -4.53
C VAL A 365 -13.07 -29.65 -3.80
N MET A 366 -12.63 -28.93 -2.77
CA MET A 366 -11.46 -29.30 -1.96
C MET A 366 -11.69 -30.65 -1.25
N VAL A 367 -12.82 -30.82 -0.56
CA VAL A 367 -13.20 -32.06 0.13
C VAL A 367 -13.26 -33.24 -0.85
N ARG A 368 -13.94 -33.06 -2.00
CA ARG A 368 -14.00 -34.08 -3.06
C ARG A 368 -12.60 -34.47 -3.55
N SER A 369 -11.73 -33.47 -3.72
CA SER A 369 -10.39 -33.68 -4.30
C SER A 369 -9.42 -34.41 -3.37
N VAL A 370 -9.59 -34.29 -2.05
CA VAL A 370 -8.77 -35.01 -1.05
C VAL A 370 -9.38 -36.32 -0.56
N ARG A 371 -10.61 -36.66 -0.93
CA ARG A 371 -11.31 -37.88 -0.46
C ARG A 371 -10.51 -39.15 -0.73
N THR A 372 -9.84 -39.21 -1.88
CA THR A 372 -8.99 -40.33 -2.33
C THR A 372 -7.55 -40.24 -1.81
N ALA A 373 -7.15 -39.11 -1.23
CA ALA A 373 -5.79 -38.92 -0.73
C ALA A 373 -5.51 -39.83 0.47
N ARG A 374 -4.54 -40.75 0.29
CA ARG A 374 -4.03 -41.64 1.36
C ARG A 374 -2.97 -40.98 2.24
N THR A 375 -2.66 -39.70 2.00
CA THR A 375 -1.66 -38.95 2.76
C THR A 375 -2.27 -38.23 3.97
N PRO A 376 -1.47 -37.96 5.03
CA PRO A 376 -1.96 -37.23 6.22
C PRO A 376 -2.45 -35.81 5.92
N VAL A 377 -2.17 -35.27 4.72
CA VAL A 377 -2.66 -33.98 4.26
C VAL A 377 -4.19 -33.93 4.22
N ARG A 378 -4.85 -35.08 3.99
CA ARG A 378 -6.31 -35.19 3.95
C ARG A 378 -6.93 -34.67 5.24
N ALA A 379 -6.38 -35.06 6.40
CA ALA A 379 -6.92 -34.66 7.69
C ALA A 379 -6.81 -33.15 7.93
N PHE A 380 -5.69 -32.52 7.51
CA PHE A 380 -5.53 -31.07 7.56
C PHE A 380 -6.52 -30.34 6.64
N VAL A 381 -6.70 -30.83 5.41
CA VAL A 381 -7.64 -30.18 4.47
C VAL A 381 -9.07 -30.31 4.96
N LEU A 382 -9.49 -31.49 5.45
CA LEU A 382 -10.84 -31.69 5.97
C LEU A 382 -11.11 -30.86 7.23
N ALA A 383 -10.17 -30.82 8.19
CA ALA A 383 -10.31 -30.00 9.39
C ALA A 383 -10.40 -28.50 9.05
N GLY A 384 -9.54 -28.02 8.16
CA GLY A 384 -9.60 -26.62 7.72
C GLY A 384 -10.86 -26.31 6.91
N CYS A 385 -11.34 -27.23 6.06
CA CYS A 385 -12.61 -27.05 5.36
C CYS A 385 -13.81 -27.01 6.33
N ALA A 386 -13.80 -27.83 7.39
CA ALA A 386 -14.85 -27.79 8.41
C ALA A 386 -14.87 -26.46 9.16
N ALA A 387 -13.69 -25.96 9.59
CA ALA A 387 -13.59 -24.65 10.24
C ALA A 387 -14.00 -23.50 9.31
N LEU A 388 -13.61 -23.55 8.02
CA LEU A 388 -14.06 -22.58 7.02
C LEU A 388 -15.57 -22.67 6.78
N ALA A 389 -16.18 -23.86 6.79
CA ALA A 389 -17.62 -23.98 6.62
C ALA A 389 -18.39 -23.30 7.76
N VAL A 390 -17.97 -23.51 9.02
CA VAL A 390 -18.55 -22.84 10.19
C VAL A 390 -18.31 -21.33 10.12
N GLY A 391 -17.07 -20.91 9.91
CA GLY A 391 -16.73 -19.49 9.85
C GLY A 391 -17.45 -18.77 8.71
N THR A 392 -17.44 -19.30 7.49
CA THR A 392 -18.15 -18.68 6.35
C THR A 392 -19.67 -18.70 6.50
N LEU A 393 -20.24 -19.61 7.29
CA LEU A 393 -21.67 -19.60 7.65
C LEU A 393 -22.02 -18.48 8.65
N GLN A 394 -21.12 -18.16 9.58
CA GLN A 394 -21.32 -17.06 10.51
C GLN A 394 -21.49 -15.71 9.78
N GLY A 395 -20.79 -15.49 8.66
CA GLY A 395 -20.84 -14.24 7.90
C GLY A 395 -22.26 -13.82 7.49
N PRO A 396 -23.04 -14.67 6.79
CA PRO A 396 -24.46 -14.40 6.54
C PRO A 396 -25.31 -14.32 7.81
N VAL A 397 -25.01 -15.12 8.84
CA VAL A 397 -25.79 -15.13 10.09
C VAL A 397 -25.68 -13.79 10.82
N GLN A 398 -24.48 -13.22 10.93
CA GLN A 398 -24.27 -11.92 11.57
C GLN A 398 -24.76 -10.74 10.72
N ALA A 399 -25.06 -10.96 9.43
CA ALA A 399 -25.66 -9.96 8.56
C ALA A 399 -27.21 -9.94 8.63
N PHE A 400 -27.84 -10.86 9.37
CA PHE A 400 -29.27 -10.76 9.65
C PHE A 400 -29.53 -9.52 10.53
N PRO A 401 -30.51 -8.66 10.21
CA PRO A 401 -30.75 -7.42 10.93
C PRO A 401 -30.84 -7.58 12.45
N ALA A 402 -31.59 -8.59 12.92
CA ALA A 402 -31.73 -8.86 14.36
C ALA A 402 -30.42 -9.27 15.05
N VAL A 403 -29.52 -9.94 14.34
CA VAL A 403 -28.21 -10.34 14.89
C VAL A 403 -27.23 -9.16 14.84
N ASN A 404 -27.22 -8.41 13.75
CA ASN A 404 -26.38 -7.23 13.60
C ASN A 404 -26.73 -6.18 14.67
N GLU A 405 -28.01 -5.91 14.90
CA GLU A 405 -28.46 -5.00 15.96
C GLU A 405 -28.00 -5.45 17.37
N LEU A 406 -28.00 -6.77 17.65
CA LEU A 406 -27.48 -7.29 18.91
C LEU A 406 -25.97 -7.12 19.05
N LEU A 407 -25.22 -7.24 17.96
CA LEU A 407 -23.78 -7.00 17.94
C LEU A 407 -23.48 -5.52 18.18
N ASP A 408 -24.20 -4.62 17.52
CA ASP A 408 -24.01 -3.17 17.65
C ASP A 408 -24.35 -2.68 19.07
N ARG A 409 -25.47 -3.16 19.64
CA ARG A 409 -25.82 -2.90 21.06
C ARG A 409 -24.78 -3.44 22.05
N GLY A 410 -24.03 -4.46 21.65
CA GLY A 410 -22.96 -5.06 22.44
C GLY A 410 -21.66 -4.23 22.46
N GLY A 411 -21.56 -3.16 21.66
CA GLY A 411 -20.36 -2.32 21.58
C GLY A 411 -19.08 -3.13 21.30
N ASP A 412 -18.01 -2.83 22.03
CA ASP A 412 -16.70 -3.49 21.89
C ASP A 412 -16.76 -5.04 21.97
N ALA A 413 -17.72 -5.62 22.69
CA ALA A 413 -17.89 -7.06 22.77
C ALA A 413 -18.50 -7.65 21.49
N GLY A 414 -19.39 -6.91 20.82
CA GLY A 414 -19.89 -7.25 19.49
C GLY A 414 -18.76 -7.31 18.46
N ASP A 415 -17.85 -6.33 18.49
CA ASP A 415 -16.66 -6.29 17.64
C ASP A 415 -15.74 -7.50 17.88
N VAL A 416 -15.62 -7.97 19.13
CA VAL A 416 -14.86 -9.20 19.44
C VAL A 416 -15.49 -10.41 18.74
N ILE A 417 -16.82 -10.56 18.75
CA ILE A 417 -17.53 -11.66 18.06
C ILE A 417 -17.27 -11.62 16.55
N VAL A 418 -17.31 -10.44 15.93
CA VAL A 418 -16.99 -10.24 14.50
C VAL A 418 -15.51 -10.55 14.22
N ASN A 419 -14.60 -10.22 15.13
CA ASN A 419 -13.18 -10.56 14.97
C ASN A 419 -12.91 -12.07 15.13
N LEU A 420 -13.66 -12.77 15.99
CA LEU A 420 -13.56 -14.21 16.18
C LEU A 420 -13.96 -14.99 14.91
N HIS A 421 -14.93 -14.49 14.14
CA HIS A 421 -15.24 -15.01 12.79
C HIS A 421 -13.99 -15.05 11.89
N ALA A 422 -13.28 -13.92 11.80
CA ALA A 422 -12.11 -13.80 10.96
C ALA A 422 -10.99 -14.73 11.47
N GLN A 423 -10.80 -14.83 12.79
CA GLN A 423 -9.82 -15.73 13.39
C GLN A 423 -10.13 -17.21 13.11
N LEU A 424 -11.40 -17.64 13.20
CA LEU A 424 -11.81 -19.01 12.89
C LEU A 424 -11.48 -19.37 11.43
N ASN A 425 -11.89 -18.51 10.49
CA ASN A 425 -11.64 -18.72 9.06
C ASN A 425 -10.14 -18.76 8.75
N MET A 426 -9.35 -17.90 9.39
CA MET A 426 -7.94 -17.74 9.08
C MET A 426 -7.06 -18.77 9.78
N LEU A 427 -7.18 -18.93 11.09
CA LEU A 427 -6.34 -19.82 11.91
C LEU A 427 -6.86 -21.25 11.92
N GLY A 428 -8.16 -21.45 12.10
CA GLY A 428 -8.79 -22.77 12.11
C GLY A 428 -8.96 -23.34 10.71
N GLY A 429 -9.28 -22.46 9.76
CA GLY A 429 -9.51 -22.82 8.37
C GLY A 429 -8.26 -22.87 7.51
N LEU A 430 -7.89 -21.69 6.99
CA LEU A 430 -6.88 -21.55 5.95
C LEU A 430 -5.47 -21.92 6.43
N MET A 431 -5.12 -21.58 7.67
CA MET A 431 -3.81 -21.92 8.25
C MET A 431 -3.64 -23.43 8.43
N VAL A 432 -4.67 -24.16 8.86
CA VAL A 432 -4.61 -25.63 8.99
C VAL A 432 -4.34 -26.26 7.61
N ILE A 433 -5.04 -25.80 6.57
CA ILE A 433 -4.78 -26.23 5.18
C ILE A 433 -3.34 -25.90 4.76
N LEU A 434 -2.87 -24.68 5.05
CA LEU A 434 -1.51 -24.24 4.71
C LEU A 434 -0.42 -25.05 5.41
N ILE A 435 -0.59 -25.34 6.71
CA ILE A 435 0.32 -26.18 7.50
C ILE A 435 0.40 -27.58 6.87
N GLY A 436 -0.74 -28.22 6.63
CA GLY A 436 -0.81 -29.53 6.02
C GLY A 436 -0.13 -29.56 4.64
N THR A 437 -0.50 -28.62 3.77
CA THR A 437 0.04 -28.50 2.41
C THR A 437 1.54 -28.21 2.44
N THR A 438 2.03 -27.40 3.38
CA THR A 438 3.46 -27.11 3.56
C THR A 438 4.25 -28.35 3.96
N LEU A 439 3.79 -29.09 4.98
CA LEU A 439 4.45 -30.33 5.40
C LEU A 439 4.43 -31.37 4.29
N ALA A 440 3.32 -31.48 3.56
CA ALA A 440 3.19 -32.40 2.43
C ALA A 440 4.13 -32.01 1.28
N SER A 441 4.23 -30.73 0.99
CA SER A 441 5.17 -30.18 0.02
C SER A 441 6.63 -30.46 0.37
N LEU A 442 7.01 -30.35 1.65
CA LEU A 442 8.34 -30.71 2.14
C LEU A 442 8.61 -32.22 2.06
N ARG A 443 7.59 -33.06 2.30
CA ARG A 443 7.70 -34.51 2.11
C ARG A 443 8.01 -34.86 0.66
N VAL A 444 7.34 -34.22 -0.29
CA VAL A 444 7.64 -34.36 -1.74
C VAL A 444 9.06 -33.89 -2.06
N ALA A 445 9.65 -33.00 -1.25
CA ALA A 445 11.04 -32.57 -1.38
C ALA A 445 12.08 -33.56 -0.80
N GLY A 446 11.66 -34.76 -0.39
CA GLY A 446 12.53 -35.79 0.17
C GLY A 446 12.69 -35.75 1.69
N ALA A 447 11.90 -34.94 2.41
CA ALA A 447 11.91 -34.95 3.87
C ALA A 447 11.00 -36.05 4.44
N GLU A 448 11.42 -36.69 5.53
CA GLU A 448 10.58 -37.65 6.25
C GLU A 448 9.36 -36.96 6.89
N TRP A 449 8.22 -37.64 6.88
CA TRP A 449 7.00 -37.12 7.48
C TRP A 449 7.06 -37.17 9.03
N PRO A 450 6.98 -36.03 9.74
CA PRO A 450 7.10 -35.99 11.19
C PRO A 450 5.78 -36.39 11.87
N ARG A 451 5.48 -37.70 11.93
CA ARG A 451 4.19 -38.27 12.40
C ARG A 451 3.69 -37.68 13.72
N ARG A 452 4.55 -37.52 14.73
CA ARG A 452 4.15 -37.00 16.06
C ARG A 452 3.84 -35.51 15.99
N SER A 453 4.77 -34.70 15.50
CA SER A 453 4.60 -33.24 15.40
C SER A 453 3.45 -32.84 14.48
N ALA A 454 3.24 -33.56 13.38
CA ALA A 454 2.11 -33.29 12.48
C ALA A 454 0.75 -33.61 13.14
N ARG A 455 0.64 -34.70 13.90
CA ARG A 455 -0.59 -35.02 14.65
C ARG A 455 -0.87 -33.99 15.73
N ILE A 456 0.15 -33.60 16.50
CA ILE A 456 0.04 -32.55 17.51
C ILE A 456 -0.39 -31.24 16.85
N ALA A 457 0.28 -30.82 15.77
CA ALA A 457 -0.07 -29.59 15.07
C ALA A 457 -1.53 -29.61 14.57
N LEU A 458 -2.00 -30.70 13.97
CA LEU A 458 -3.38 -30.80 13.52
C LEU A 458 -4.38 -30.73 14.69
N ALA A 459 -4.22 -31.61 15.68
CA ALA A 459 -5.16 -31.74 16.78
C ALA A 459 -5.22 -30.46 17.62
N PHE A 460 -4.06 -29.92 17.98
CA PHE A 460 -3.98 -28.75 18.82
C PHE A 460 -4.36 -27.47 18.10
N VAL A 461 -3.95 -27.23 16.84
CA VAL A 461 -4.35 -26.00 16.12
C VAL A 461 -5.85 -25.99 15.82
N ALA A 462 -6.40 -27.08 15.29
CA ALA A 462 -7.83 -27.13 14.97
C ALA A 462 -8.68 -27.12 16.25
N GLY A 463 -8.31 -27.95 17.24
CA GLY A 463 -9.01 -28.02 18.52
C GLY A 463 -8.93 -26.71 19.32
N SER A 464 -7.75 -26.08 19.39
CA SER A 464 -7.61 -24.82 20.12
C SER A 464 -8.43 -23.70 19.52
N VAL A 465 -8.45 -23.56 18.19
CA VAL A 465 -9.23 -22.49 17.54
C VAL A 465 -10.72 -22.73 17.73
N ALA A 466 -11.18 -23.99 17.70
CA ALA A 466 -12.58 -24.32 17.98
C ALA A 466 -12.98 -23.94 19.42
N VAL A 467 -12.17 -24.32 20.42
CA VAL A 467 -12.42 -23.97 21.83
C VAL A 467 -12.33 -22.46 22.05
N TYR A 468 -11.30 -21.80 21.49
CA TYR A 468 -11.11 -20.36 21.61
C TYR A 468 -12.26 -19.57 20.96
N TYR A 469 -12.73 -20.01 19.79
CA TYR A 469 -13.87 -19.42 19.11
C TYR A 469 -15.16 -19.59 19.91
N ALA A 470 -15.49 -20.82 20.33
CA ALA A 470 -16.71 -21.10 21.07
C ALA A 470 -16.73 -20.38 22.43
N GLY A 471 -15.63 -20.45 23.18
CA GLY A 471 -15.47 -19.73 24.44
C GLY A 471 -15.53 -18.22 24.24
N GLY A 472 -14.78 -17.68 23.27
CA GLY A 472 -14.77 -16.24 22.99
C GLY A 472 -16.13 -15.70 22.61
N VAL A 473 -16.88 -16.40 21.76
CA VAL A 473 -18.25 -16.00 21.39
C VAL A 473 -19.18 -16.05 22.60
N ALA A 474 -19.08 -17.10 23.43
CA ALA A 474 -19.91 -17.24 24.63
C ALA A 474 -19.63 -16.12 25.65
N PHE A 475 -18.36 -15.87 26.00
CA PHE A 475 -18.00 -14.79 26.92
C PHE A 475 -18.38 -13.43 26.35
N SER A 476 -18.07 -13.13 25.09
CA SER A 476 -18.41 -11.84 24.51
C SER A 476 -19.90 -11.62 24.31
N ALA A 477 -20.72 -12.67 24.15
CA ALA A 477 -22.17 -12.53 24.20
C ALA A 477 -22.67 -12.12 25.59
N VAL A 478 -22.05 -12.64 26.66
CA VAL A 478 -22.36 -12.25 28.03
C VAL A 478 -21.86 -10.81 28.31
N GLU A 479 -20.65 -10.47 27.88
CA GLU A 479 -20.09 -9.11 27.96
C GLU A 479 -21.01 -8.10 27.24
N ALA A 480 -21.46 -8.44 26.02
CA ALA A 480 -22.40 -7.62 25.26
C ALA A 480 -23.71 -7.40 26.01
N HIS A 481 -24.23 -8.41 26.71
CA HIS A 481 -25.42 -8.28 27.54
C HIS A 481 -25.21 -7.39 28.79
N HIS A 482 -23.98 -7.36 29.33
CA HIS A 482 -23.62 -6.41 30.39
C HIS A 482 -23.51 -4.97 29.88
N ILE A 483 -22.91 -4.79 28.69
CA ILE A 483 -22.76 -3.48 28.04
C ILE A 483 -24.11 -2.89 27.66
N ALA A 484 -25.00 -3.70 27.09
CA ALA A 484 -26.37 -3.30 26.75
C ALA A 484 -27.19 -2.84 27.99
N ARG A 485 -26.76 -3.20 29.21
CA ARG A 485 -27.36 -2.76 30.49
C ARG A 485 -26.62 -1.58 31.12
N GLY A 486 -25.71 -0.94 30.40
CA GLY A 486 -25.01 0.28 30.82
C GLY A 486 -23.66 0.07 31.52
N GLN A 487 -23.11 -1.15 31.54
CA GLN A 487 -21.74 -1.38 32.04
C GLN A 487 -20.68 -0.99 31.00
N THR A 488 -19.50 -0.55 31.45
CA THR A 488 -18.36 -0.33 30.56
C THR A 488 -17.77 -1.66 30.09
N PHE A 489 -17.12 -1.68 28.92
CA PHE A 489 -16.45 -2.89 28.41
C PHE A 489 -15.43 -3.46 29.43
N SER A 490 -14.64 -2.59 30.06
CA SER A 490 -13.74 -2.99 31.15
C SER A 490 -14.46 -3.61 32.35
N GLY A 491 -15.63 -3.07 32.74
CA GLY A 491 -16.43 -3.62 33.82
C GLY A 491 -16.99 -5.00 33.49
N ALA A 492 -17.47 -5.18 32.25
CA ALA A 492 -17.98 -6.45 31.74
C ALA A 492 -16.89 -7.54 31.69
N VAL A 493 -15.69 -7.21 31.21
CA VAL A 493 -14.54 -8.14 31.22
C VAL A 493 -14.15 -8.51 32.66
N SER A 494 -14.03 -7.52 33.54
CA SER A 494 -13.65 -7.76 34.94
C SER A 494 -14.66 -8.63 35.69
N ALA A 495 -15.95 -8.53 35.35
CA ALA A 495 -17.00 -9.34 35.96
C ALA A 495 -16.93 -10.83 35.57
N LEU A 496 -16.30 -11.16 34.44
CA LEU A 496 -16.15 -12.51 33.94
C LEU A 496 -14.76 -13.10 34.21
N GLU A 497 -13.79 -12.29 34.63
CA GLU A 497 -12.52 -12.80 35.14
C GLU A 497 -12.68 -13.38 36.56
N PRO A 498 -11.99 -14.50 36.89
CA PRO A 498 -11.00 -15.22 36.09
C PRO A 498 -11.58 -16.31 35.16
N TRP A 499 -12.91 -16.46 35.06
CA TRP A 499 -13.55 -17.54 34.32
C TRP A 499 -13.25 -17.49 32.82
N GLN A 500 -13.20 -16.28 32.26
CA GLN A 500 -12.80 -16.05 30.89
C GLN A 500 -11.36 -16.54 30.63
N ALA A 501 -10.39 -16.16 31.47
CA ALA A 501 -9.02 -16.64 31.36
C ALA A 501 -8.91 -18.17 31.53
N LEU A 502 -9.70 -18.78 32.43
CA LEU A 502 -9.70 -20.24 32.63
C LEU A 502 -10.09 -21.03 31.38
N VAL A 503 -10.74 -20.40 30.39
CA VAL A 503 -11.05 -21.03 29.09
C VAL A 503 -10.10 -20.55 28.00
N LEU A 504 -9.91 -19.23 27.87
CA LEU A 504 -9.19 -18.64 26.75
C LEU A 504 -7.66 -18.85 26.85
N VAL A 505 -7.09 -18.85 28.05
CA VAL A 505 -5.64 -19.09 28.25
C VAL A 505 -5.28 -20.55 27.92
N PRO A 506 -5.97 -21.59 28.42
CA PRO A 506 -5.70 -22.96 28.00
C PRO A 506 -5.89 -23.17 26.50
N ALA A 507 -6.93 -22.59 25.88
CA ALA A 507 -7.11 -22.65 24.44
C ALA A 507 -5.93 -21.99 23.69
N ALA A 508 -5.45 -20.82 24.15
CA ALA A 508 -4.27 -20.18 23.57
C ALA A 508 -2.97 -20.98 23.78
N LEU A 509 -2.79 -21.62 24.93
CA LEU A 509 -1.67 -22.52 25.20
C LEU A 509 -1.70 -23.76 24.29
N MET A 510 -2.88 -24.32 24.06
CA MET A 510 -3.06 -25.39 23.08
C MET A 510 -2.64 -24.93 21.68
N LEU A 511 -3.05 -23.73 21.25
CA LEU A 511 -2.63 -23.16 19.97
C LEU A 511 -1.10 -23.01 19.89
N LEU A 512 -0.48 -22.52 20.97
CA LEU A 512 0.97 -22.40 21.10
C LEU A 512 1.68 -23.74 20.96
N ILE A 513 1.15 -24.81 21.57
CA ILE A 513 1.66 -26.18 21.42
C ILE A 513 1.53 -26.64 19.98
N GLY A 514 0.38 -26.41 19.34
CA GLY A 514 0.12 -26.78 17.95
C GLY A 514 1.06 -26.10 16.96
N PHE A 515 1.22 -24.78 17.07
CA PHE A 515 2.15 -24.02 16.22
C PHE A 515 3.61 -24.31 16.54
N SER A 516 3.95 -24.58 17.80
CA SER A 516 5.30 -25.05 18.17
C SER A 516 5.62 -26.40 17.55
N ALA A 517 4.64 -27.31 17.52
CA ALA A 517 4.79 -28.61 16.86
C ALA A 517 4.98 -28.46 15.34
N TYR A 518 4.22 -27.55 14.70
CA TYR A 518 4.46 -27.19 13.30
C TYR A 518 5.85 -26.59 13.08
N ALA A 519 6.24 -25.59 13.87
CA ALA A 519 7.54 -24.93 13.75
C ALA A 519 8.69 -25.93 13.93
N HIS A 520 8.57 -26.86 14.88
CA HIS A 520 9.50 -27.96 15.07
C HIS A 520 9.54 -28.90 13.86
N ALA A 521 8.38 -29.29 13.31
CA ALA A 521 8.27 -30.12 12.13
C ALA A 521 8.92 -29.46 10.90
N ALA A 522 8.55 -28.21 10.60
CA ALA A 522 9.13 -27.42 9.52
C ALA A 522 10.64 -27.25 9.72
N TRP A 523 11.10 -27.05 10.96
CA TRP A 523 12.52 -26.99 11.28
C TRP A 523 13.22 -28.33 11.00
N LYS A 524 12.66 -29.47 11.39
CA LYS A 524 13.29 -30.78 11.13
C LYS A 524 13.34 -31.08 9.63
N MET A 525 12.21 -30.89 8.93
CA MET A 525 12.05 -31.23 7.51
C MET A 525 12.88 -30.34 6.57
N THR A 526 13.25 -29.12 6.99
CA THR A 526 14.07 -28.21 6.17
C THR A 526 15.57 -28.26 6.46
N SER A 527 16.05 -29.31 7.15
CA SER A 527 17.45 -29.43 7.58
C SER A 527 18.45 -29.39 6.41
N LEU A 528 18.15 -30.07 5.30
CA LEU A 528 18.97 -30.09 4.08
C LEU A 528 19.05 -28.72 3.42
N GLN A 529 17.89 -28.07 3.20
CA GLN A 529 17.80 -26.73 2.63
C GLN A 529 18.55 -25.71 3.50
N ARG A 530 18.39 -25.78 4.83
CA ARG A 530 19.12 -24.91 5.76
C ARG A 530 20.61 -25.18 5.77
N ALA A 531 21.05 -26.43 5.64
CA ALA A 531 22.48 -26.76 5.53
C ALA A 531 23.09 -26.14 4.27
N ALA A 532 22.42 -26.30 3.13
CA ALA A 532 22.82 -25.67 1.87
C ALA A 532 22.81 -24.14 1.96
N GLY A 533 21.79 -23.54 2.59
CA GLY A 533 21.70 -22.11 2.81
C GLY A 533 22.83 -21.57 3.71
N ARG A 534 23.19 -22.31 4.76
CA ARG A 534 24.34 -21.97 5.63
C ARG A 534 25.65 -21.99 4.85
N GLU A 535 25.85 -22.99 4.00
CA GLU A 535 27.06 -23.07 3.17
C GLU A 535 27.10 -21.98 2.10
N ALA A 536 25.96 -21.64 1.49
CA ALA A 536 25.84 -20.53 0.56
C ALA A 536 26.17 -19.18 1.22
N ILE A 537 25.69 -18.94 2.45
CA ILE A 537 26.02 -17.74 3.22
C ILE A 537 27.51 -17.73 3.62
N ARG A 538 28.06 -18.88 4.02
CA ARG A 538 29.48 -19.03 4.39
C ARG A 538 30.40 -18.67 3.22
N THR A 539 30.02 -19.06 2.01
CA THR A 539 30.82 -18.84 0.80
C THR A 539 30.51 -17.52 0.09
N ALA A 540 29.41 -16.84 0.43
CA ALA A 540 28.97 -15.60 -0.23
C ALA A 540 29.99 -14.44 -0.14
N PRO A 541 30.60 -14.11 1.03
CA PRO A 541 31.56 -13.01 1.10
C PRO A 541 32.73 -13.19 0.12
N ALA A 542 33.22 -14.42 -0.03
CA ALA A 542 34.32 -14.74 -0.94
C ALA A 542 34.00 -14.42 -2.41
N ARG A 543 32.72 -14.43 -2.81
CA ARG A 543 32.28 -14.08 -4.17
C ARG A 543 32.37 -12.58 -4.46
N PHE A 544 32.28 -11.75 -3.43
CA PHE A 544 32.28 -10.28 -3.55
C PHE A 544 33.61 -9.63 -3.17
N THR A 545 34.51 -10.36 -2.49
CA THR A 545 35.76 -9.77 -1.97
C THR A 545 36.93 -9.70 -2.95
N GLY A 546 36.79 -10.13 -4.21
CA GLY A 546 37.89 -10.12 -5.20
C GLY A 546 39.15 -10.88 -4.73
N LYS A 547 40.23 -10.83 -5.50
CA LYS A 547 41.55 -11.33 -5.05
C LYS A 547 42.20 -10.27 -4.16
N ILE A 548 42.18 -10.48 -2.85
CA ILE A 548 42.85 -9.57 -1.89
C ILE A 548 44.38 -9.77 -1.96
N PRO A 549 45.19 -8.73 -2.21
CA PRO A 549 46.64 -8.85 -2.27
C PRO A 549 47.24 -9.42 -0.98
N ARG A 550 48.27 -10.28 -1.09
CA ARG A 550 48.95 -10.89 0.06
C ARG A 550 49.44 -9.86 1.08
N ARG A 551 49.93 -8.69 0.61
CA ARG A 551 50.37 -7.57 1.46
C ARG A 551 49.27 -7.04 2.40
N VAL A 552 48.04 -6.91 1.89
CA VAL A 552 46.86 -6.47 2.69
C VAL A 552 46.46 -7.54 3.70
N ARG A 553 46.56 -8.83 3.34
CA ARG A 553 46.23 -9.95 4.22
C ARG A 553 47.23 -10.14 5.37
N ARG A 554 48.44 -9.59 5.28
CA ARG A 554 49.54 -9.70 6.26
C ARG A 554 49.81 -8.42 7.05
N ARG A 555 49.00 -7.37 6.91
CA ARG A 555 49.16 -6.11 7.67
C ARG A 555 49.23 -6.35 9.18
N SER A 556 49.97 -5.50 9.89
CA SER A 556 50.09 -5.65 11.34
C SER A 556 48.75 -5.32 12.03
N PRO A 557 48.35 -6.08 13.07
CA PRO A 557 47.14 -5.80 13.83
C PRO A 557 47.22 -4.45 14.55
N ALA A 558 48.42 -3.98 14.91
CA ALA A 558 48.64 -2.65 15.46
C ALA A 558 48.26 -1.54 14.46
N ALA A 559 48.69 -1.67 13.19
CA ALA A 559 48.30 -0.71 12.15
C ALA A 559 46.78 -0.72 11.89
N LEU A 560 46.15 -1.90 11.91
CA LEU A 560 44.70 -2.02 11.76
C LEU A 560 43.93 -1.44 12.95
N ALA A 561 44.43 -1.62 14.17
CA ALA A 561 43.88 -1.01 15.37
C ALA A 561 44.03 0.52 15.36
N GLY A 562 45.15 1.03 14.83
CA GLY A 562 45.38 2.46 14.63
C GLY A 562 44.38 3.12 13.68
N TYR A 563 43.83 2.39 12.71
CA TYR A 563 42.71 2.89 11.88
C TYR A 563 41.35 2.72 12.56
N GLU A 564 41.12 1.59 13.25
CA GLU A 564 39.80 1.26 13.78
C GLU A 564 39.44 2.05 15.04
N LEU A 565 40.34 2.13 16.03
CA LEU A 565 40.04 2.71 17.34
C LEU A 565 39.67 4.21 17.26
N PRO A 566 40.49 5.10 16.67
CA PRO A 566 40.16 6.53 16.66
C PRO A 566 38.89 6.82 15.87
N LEU A 567 38.69 6.17 14.72
CA LEU A 567 37.52 6.39 13.89
C LEU A 567 36.25 5.78 14.50
N ALA A 568 36.34 4.63 15.16
CA ALA A 568 35.20 4.06 15.85
C ALA A 568 34.77 4.88 17.08
N VAL A 569 35.71 5.49 17.81
CA VAL A 569 35.38 6.43 18.90
C VAL A 569 34.69 7.68 18.37
N MET A 570 34.98 8.09 17.13
CA MET A 570 34.25 9.16 16.43
C MET A 570 32.91 8.70 15.83
N GLY A 571 32.46 7.48 16.11
CA GLY A 571 31.22 6.91 15.59
C GLY A 571 31.33 6.27 14.21
N PHE A 572 32.54 6.06 13.68
CA PHE A 572 32.81 5.41 12.38
C PHE A 572 33.54 4.07 12.52
N PRO A 573 33.00 3.06 13.23
CA PRO A 573 33.55 1.72 13.22
C PRO A 573 33.56 1.16 11.79
N GLY A 574 34.57 0.37 11.42
CA GLY A 574 34.65 -0.30 10.13
C GLY A 574 35.82 0.12 9.24
N VAL A 575 36.50 1.23 9.52
CA VAL A 575 37.62 1.70 8.69
C VAL A 575 38.81 0.73 8.75
N GLY A 576 39.16 0.23 9.93
CA GLY A 576 40.19 -0.80 10.08
C GLY A 576 39.78 -2.11 9.41
N TRP A 577 38.49 -2.44 9.36
CA TRP A 577 37.98 -3.58 8.59
C TRP A 577 38.19 -3.41 7.09
N LEU A 578 38.02 -2.20 6.57
CA LEU A 578 38.23 -1.88 5.16
C LEU A 578 39.71 -2.12 4.81
N PHE A 579 40.61 -1.55 5.61
CA PHE A 579 42.06 -1.67 5.43
C PHE A 579 42.62 -3.05 5.74
N ALA A 580 41.89 -3.87 6.49
CA ALA A 580 42.18 -5.28 6.63
C ALA A 580 41.74 -6.09 5.40
N GLY A 581 41.01 -5.51 4.44
CA GLY A 581 40.45 -6.27 3.32
C GLY A 581 39.27 -7.14 3.75
N PHE A 582 38.40 -6.62 4.60
CA PHE A 582 37.06 -7.16 4.86
C PHE A 582 35.99 -6.16 4.38
N PRO A 583 35.95 -5.85 3.06
CA PRO A 583 35.16 -4.72 2.54
C PRO A 583 33.67 -4.84 2.87
N PHE A 584 33.10 -6.06 2.85
CA PHE A 584 31.71 -6.26 3.20
C PHE A 584 31.39 -5.90 4.67
N THR A 585 32.21 -6.37 5.61
CA THR A 585 32.03 -6.03 7.04
C THR A 585 32.29 -4.56 7.29
N ALA A 586 33.29 -4.00 6.62
CA ALA A 586 33.63 -2.59 6.68
C ALA A 586 32.47 -1.71 6.22
N SER A 587 31.87 -1.98 5.06
CA SER A 587 30.73 -1.22 4.54
C SER A 587 29.55 -1.21 5.49
N ILE A 588 29.24 -2.35 6.14
CA ILE A 588 28.15 -2.42 7.12
C ILE A 588 28.45 -1.52 8.32
N LEU A 589 29.63 -1.65 8.92
CA LEU A 589 30.01 -0.88 10.10
C LEU A 589 30.08 0.63 9.80
N LEU A 590 30.62 0.99 8.62
CA LEU A 590 30.73 2.38 8.18
C LEU A 590 29.39 3.05 7.86
N LEU A 591 28.35 2.27 7.55
CA LEU A 591 26.98 2.76 7.38
C LEU A 591 26.24 2.85 8.72
N VAL A 592 26.33 1.80 9.53
CA VAL A 592 25.54 1.67 10.77
C VAL A 592 26.09 2.50 11.90
N GLY A 593 27.42 2.54 12.06
CA GLY A 593 28.09 3.24 13.15
C GLY A 593 27.70 4.71 13.21
N PRO A 594 27.85 5.49 12.13
CA PRO A 594 27.56 6.92 12.15
C PRO A 594 26.07 7.21 12.35
N ALA A 595 25.20 6.38 11.76
CA ALA A 595 23.75 6.50 11.94
C ALA A 595 23.32 6.23 13.39
N ALA A 596 23.93 5.25 14.05
CA ALA A 596 23.65 4.95 15.45
C ALA A 596 24.20 6.04 16.37
N ALA A 597 25.47 6.40 16.20
CA ALA A 597 26.19 7.40 17.00
C ALA A 597 25.58 8.80 16.87
N TRP A 598 25.23 9.24 15.66
CA TRP A 598 24.94 10.66 15.40
C TRP A 598 23.50 10.94 14.96
N ALA A 599 22.63 9.92 14.90
CA ALA A 599 21.20 10.12 14.67
C ALA A 599 20.34 9.39 15.71
N VAL A 600 20.48 8.07 15.83
CA VAL A 600 19.56 7.26 16.65
C VAL A 600 19.70 7.56 18.14
N VAL A 601 20.93 7.58 18.66
CA VAL A 601 21.20 7.88 20.08
C VAL A 601 20.82 9.33 20.41
N PRO A 602 21.27 10.36 19.65
CA PRO A 602 20.83 11.74 19.90
C PRO A 602 19.31 11.91 19.91
N ILE A 603 18.58 11.32 18.95
CA ILE A 603 17.12 11.47 18.85
C ILE A 603 16.40 10.81 20.02
N SER A 604 16.86 9.64 20.44
CA SER A 604 16.19 8.83 21.48
C SER A 604 16.42 9.37 22.89
N PHE A 605 17.60 9.97 23.13
CA PHE A 605 18.07 10.48 24.42
C PHE A 605 18.12 12.03 24.47
N SER A 606 17.54 12.70 23.47
CA SER A 606 17.53 14.15 23.36
C SER A 606 16.84 14.79 24.57
N PRO A 607 17.43 15.85 25.16
CA PRO A 607 16.76 16.64 26.20
C PRO A 607 15.53 17.40 25.67
N TYR A 608 15.37 17.51 24.34
CA TYR A 608 14.31 18.27 23.68
C TYR A 608 13.06 17.44 23.30
N GLY A 609 12.91 16.21 23.81
CA GLY A 609 11.64 15.44 23.68
C GLY A 609 11.73 13.97 23.24
N GLY A 610 12.82 13.26 23.54
CA GLY A 610 12.94 11.82 23.25
C GLY A 610 12.31 10.93 24.33
N PRO A 611 11.87 9.69 24.00
CA PRO A 611 11.23 8.75 24.94
C PRO A 611 12.17 8.28 26.08
N LEU A 612 13.48 8.50 25.97
CA LEU A 612 14.48 8.18 26.99
C LEU A 612 15.22 9.42 27.51
N ARG A 613 14.57 10.59 27.42
CA ARG A 613 15.08 11.90 27.88
C ARG A 613 15.74 11.86 29.25
N GLU A 614 15.18 11.09 30.19
CA GLU A 614 15.66 11.04 31.58
C GLU A 614 17.10 10.55 31.73
N ILE A 615 17.60 9.78 30.75
CA ILE A 615 18.97 9.25 30.74
C ILE A 615 19.94 10.24 30.09
N GLY A 616 19.46 11.06 29.15
CA GLY A 616 20.23 12.13 28.47
C GLY A 616 21.36 11.66 27.54
N TRP A 617 22.01 12.61 26.87
CA TRP A 617 23.06 12.37 25.85
C TRP A 617 24.31 11.64 26.37
N LYS A 618 24.48 11.54 27.70
CA LYS A 618 25.62 10.88 28.36
C LYS A 618 25.80 9.40 27.96
N VAL A 619 24.75 8.76 27.40
CA VAL A 619 24.83 7.41 26.83
C VAL A 619 25.88 7.30 25.71
N GLU A 620 26.15 8.36 24.96
CA GLU A 620 27.19 8.36 23.91
C GLU A 620 28.60 8.17 24.49
N LEU A 621 28.87 8.72 25.67
CA LEU A 621 30.15 8.57 26.37
C LEU A 621 30.47 7.11 26.70
N VAL A 622 29.45 6.25 26.78
CA VAL A 622 29.59 4.81 26.99
C VAL A 622 29.52 4.05 25.66
N TYR A 623 28.60 4.43 24.77
CA TYR A 623 28.38 3.77 23.48
C TYR A 623 29.61 3.85 22.56
N LEU A 624 30.21 5.03 22.42
CA LEU A 624 31.31 5.27 21.48
C LEU A 624 32.56 4.45 21.84
N PRO A 625 33.10 4.50 23.08
CA PRO A 625 34.22 3.64 23.46
C PRO A 625 33.89 2.15 23.41
N ALA A 626 32.69 1.75 23.83
CA ALA A 626 32.27 0.35 23.79
C ALA A 626 32.20 -0.18 22.35
N SER A 627 31.63 0.59 21.43
CA SER A 627 31.53 0.23 20.01
C SER A 627 32.92 0.12 19.37
N ALA A 628 33.84 1.01 19.73
CA ALA A 628 35.22 1.00 19.26
C ALA A 628 36.00 -0.23 19.73
N LEU A 629 35.93 -0.55 21.02
CA LEU A 629 36.57 -1.73 21.60
C LEU A 629 36.00 -3.02 21.02
N LEU A 630 34.68 -3.10 20.85
CA LEU A 630 34.01 -4.25 20.24
C LEU A 630 34.43 -4.44 18.79
N SER A 631 34.46 -3.37 18.00
CA SER A 631 34.85 -3.44 16.59
C SER A 631 36.32 -3.80 16.42
N ALA A 632 37.23 -3.15 17.17
CA ALA A 632 38.66 -3.43 17.15
C ALA A 632 38.99 -4.85 17.63
N GLY A 633 38.34 -5.31 18.70
CA GLY A 633 38.51 -6.68 19.21
C GLY A 633 38.02 -7.74 18.23
N ALA A 634 36.90 -7.48 17.54
CA ALA A 634 36.40 -8.36 16.49
C ALA A 634 37.30 -8.35 15.24
N LEU A 635 37.83 -7.19 14.84
CA LEU A 635 38.78 -7.03 13.75
C LEU A 635 40.07 -7.81 14.01
N TYR A 636 40.63 -7.66 15.21
CA TYR A 636 41.84 -8.37 15.65
C TYR A 636 41.66 -9.89 15.53
N ARG A 637 40.56 -10.43 16.08
CA ARG A 637 40.26 -11.87 16.03
C ARG A 637 40.05 -12.37 14.60
N ALA A 638 39.30 -11.63 13.78
CA ALA A 638 39.06 -11.99 12.38
C ALA A 638 40.35 -11.99 11.56
N HIS A 639 41.20 -10.98 11.77
CA HIS A 639 42.48 -10.86 11.07
C HIS A 639 43.50 -11.90 11.53
N ALA A 640 43.59 -12.18 12.84
CA ALA A 640 44.45 -13.22 13.40
C ALA A 640 44.11 -14.61 12.85
N ARG A 641 42.82 -14.95 12.76
CA ARG A 641 42.36 -16.22 12.15
C ARG A 641 42.73 -16.31 10.68
N ARG A 642 42.60 -15.23 9.91
CA ARG A 642 42.96 -15.20 8.48
C ARG A 642 44.47 -15.36 8.26
N ARG A 643 45.31 -14.77 9.11
CA ARG A 643 46.77 -14.95 9.06
C ARG A 643 47.19 -16.37 9.41
N ALA A 644 46.61 -16.96 10.46
CA ALA A 644 46.87 -18.36 10.82
C ALA A 644 46.58 -19.34 9.67
N LEU A 645 45.45 -19.16 8.96
CA LEU A 645 45.09 -19.95 7.79
C LEU A 645 46.03 -19.74 6.58
N LEU A 646 46.61 -18.54 6.43
CA LEU A 646 47.54 -18.21 5.35
C LEU A 646 48.94 -18.77 5.60
N ASP A 647 49.36 -18.81 6.85
CA ASP A 647 50.68 -19.26 7.26
C ASP A 647 50.72 -20.78 7.53
N GLY A 648 49.64 -21.50 7.19
CA GLY A 648 49.51 -22.94 7.41
C GLY A 648 49.53 -23.35 8.88
N ARG A 649 49.46 -22.40 9.82
CA ARG A 649 49.55 -22.67 11.25
C ARG A 649 48.18 -23.14 11.75
N PRO A 650 48.04 -24.37 12.29
CA PRO A 650 46.81 -24.77 12.95
C PRO A 650 46.52 -23.79 14.11
N PRO A 651 45.26 -23.44 14.38
CA PRO A 651 44.94 -22.47 15.42
C PRO A 651 45.49 -22.94 16.77
N ARG A 652 46.36 -22.15 17.41
CA ARG A 652 46.92 -22.46 18.74
C ARG A 652 45.80 -22.52 19.78
N GLY A 653 45.70 -23.67 20.46
CA GLY A 653 44.78 -24.01 21.55
C GLY A 653 43.48 -24.65 21.05
N ARG A 654 43.20 -25.95 21.23
CA ARG A 654 43.48 -26.86 22.35
C ARG A 654 43.58 -28.28 21.80
N THR A 655 44.69 -28.97 22.05
CA THR A 655 44.86 -30.40 21.81
C THR A 655 43.92 -31.19 22.74
N ARG A 656 42.99 -31.94 22.16
CA ARG A 656 42.45 -33.16 22.78
C ARG A 656 42.10 -34.15 21.66
N ARG A 657 42.79 -35.30 21.65
CA ARG A 657 42.61 -36.39 20.68
C ARG A 657 41.22 -37.03 20.81
N VAL A 658 40.62 -37.26 19.63
CA VAL A 658 39.81 -38.41 19.18
C VAL A 658 38.66 -38.90 20.08
N ASN A 659 37.43 -38.46 19.78
CA ASN A 659 36.45 -39.30 19.07
C ASN A 659 35.19 -38.51 18.68
N GLY A 660 34.72 -38.79 17.45
CA GLY A 660 33.43 -38.48 16.83
C GLY A 660 32.55 -37.34 17.37
N ARG A 661 32.34 -36.33 16.51
CA ARG A 661 31.15 -35.45 16.45
C ARG A 661 30.85 -34.60 17.71
N LYS A 662 31.40 -33.38 17.79
CA LYS A 662 30.80 -32.26 18.56
C LYS A 662 30.95 -30.94 17.78
N ARG A 663 29.92 -30.09 17.58
CA ARG A 663 28.99 -29.37 18.48
C ARG A 663 29.62 -28.13 19.14
N ARG A 664 28.86 -27.02 19.06
CA ARG A 664 28.90 -25.73 19.82
C ARG A 664 30.00 -24.73 19.40
N GLY A 665 29.76 -23.42 19.38
CA GLY A 665 28.60 -22.63 19.80
C GLY A 665 28.91 -21.13 19.64
N ASN A 666 27.87 -20.31 19.79
CA ASN A 666 27.87 -18.85 19.91
C ASN A 666 28.30 -17.98 18.70
N SER A 667 27.28 -17.59 17.92
CA SER A 667 27.22 -16.26 17.28
C SER A 667 25.76 -15.81 17.00
N TYR A 668 24.77 -16.43 17.65
CA TYR A 668 23.34 -16.18 17.42
C TYR A 668 22.95 -14.71 17.65
N ARG A 669 23.50 -14.07 18.69
CA ARG A 669 23.26 -12.65 19.02
C ARG A 669 23.81 -11.65 17.99
N ALA A 670 24.92 -11.96 17.32
CA ALA A 670 25.50 -11.08 16.30
C ALA A 670 24.76 -11.12 14.95
N ARG A 671 24.00 -12.19 14.69
CA ARG A 671 23.22 -12.37 13.45
C ARG A 671 21.88 -11.65 13.49
N VAL A 672 21.35 -11.40 14.69
CA VAL A 672 20.14 -10.60 14.90
C VAL A 672 20.45 -9.11 14.65
N GLY A 673 21.63 -8.62 15.04
CA GLY A 673 22.04 -7.23 14.80
C GLY A 673 22.18 -6.83 13.33
N VAL A 674 22.61 -7.76 12.46
CA VAL A 674 22.73 -7.49 11.01
C VAL A 674 21.37 -7.44 10.31
N ALA A 675 20.38 -8.20 10.82
CA ALA A 675 19.00 -8.06 10.37
C ALA A 675 18.48 -6.67 10.78
N VAL A 676 18.56 -6.32 12.08
CA VAL A 676 18.09 -5.04 12.65
C VAL A 676 18.71 -3.80 11.97
N GLY A 677 19.99 -3.86 11.58
CA GLY A 677 20.66 -2.74 10.87
C GLY A 677 20.14 -2.48 9.45
N ILE A 678 19.69 -3.51 8.73
CA ILE A 678 19.07 -3.37 7.40
C ILE A 678 17.63 -2.84 7.54
N ILE A 679 16.94 -3.20 8.62
CA ILE A 679 15.63 -2.66 8.99
C ILE A 679 15.73 -1.16 9.32
N ALA A 680 16.74 -0.77 10.11
CA ALA A 680 16.99 0.62 10.50
C ALA A 680 17.33 1.52 9.31
N LEU A 681 18.09 1.04 8.33
CA LEU A 681 18.44 1.82 7.14
C LEU A 681 17.23 2.06 6.21
N LEU A 682 16.28 1.12 6.16
CA LEU A 682 14.99 1.29 5.46
C LEU A 682 13.98 2.14 6.26
N LEU A 683 14.13 2.22 7.59
CA LEU A 683 13.36 3.09 8.48
C LEU A 683 13.72 4.57 8.37
N VAL A 684 14.99 4.88 8.07
CA VAL A 684 15.47 6.28 8.01
C VAL A 684 15.21 6.93 6.65
N SER A 685 15.00 6.16 5.57
CA SER A 685 14.77 6.72 4.22
C SER A 685 13.31 6.99 3.84
N LEU A 686 12.36 6.83 4.77
CA LEU A 686 10.92 6.88 4.47
C LEU A 686 10.10 8.11 4.97
N PRO A 687 10.62 9.15 5.66
CA PRO A 687 9.78 10.27 6.05
C PRO A 687 9.93 11.44 5.07
N PHE A 688 9.37 11.36 3.86
CA PHE A 688 9.32 12.56 3.01
C PHE A 688 8.10 12.72 2.09
N VAL A 689 7.08 11.87 2.25
CA VAL A 689 5.78 12.09 1.62
C VAL A 689 4.93 13.16 2.34
N PRO A 690 4.99 13.33 3.68
CA PRO A 690 4.18 14.37 4.34
C PRO A 690 4.60 15.80 4.02
N ALA A 691 5.87 16.03 3.65
CA ALA A 691 6.38 17.38 3.37
C ALA A 691 6.07 17.88 1.95
N VAL A 692 5.75 16.97 1.02
CA VAL A 692 5.43 17.32 -0.39
C VAL A 692 3.93 17.56 -0.60
N ALA A 693 3.09 17.26 0.40
CA ALA A 693 1.64 17.39 0.27
C ALA A 693 1.11 18.82 0.48
N GLY A 694 1.85 19.73 1.11
CA GLY A 694 1.40 21.13 1.29
C GLY A 694 -0.01 21.27 1.88
N ILE A 695 -0.46 20.31 2.69
CA ILE A 695 -1.74 20.40 3.40
C ILE A 695 -1.46 21.19 4.67
N GLY A 696 -1.85 22.47 4.66
CA GLY A 696 -1.70 23.38 5.79
C GLY A 696 -1.50 24.85 5.45
N THR A 697 -1.36 25.25 4.17
CA THR A 697 -1.02 26.64 3.81
C THR A 697 -2.12 27.42 3.07
N SER A 698 -3.38 26.96 3.08
CA SER A 698 -4.49 27.76 2.54
C SER A 698 -5.21 28.48 3.68
N GLY A 699 -5.12 29.81 3.74
CA GLY A 699 -5.85 30.62 4.72
C GLY A 699 -7.37 30.40 4.67
N VAL A 700 -8.03 30.65 5.80
CA VAL A 700 -9.47 30.48 6.01
C VAL A 700 -10.28 31.32 5.01
N ARG A 701 -11.28 30.72 4.36
CA ARG A 701 -12.21 31.39 3.43
C ARG A 701 -13.63 31.34 3.97
N TYR A 702 -14.32 32.46 3.95
CA TYR A 702 -15.68 32.62 4.48
C TYR A 702 -16.71 32.70 3.36
N ALA A 703 -17.91 32.15 3.58
CA ALA A 703 -19.01 32.16 2.62
C ALA A 703 -20.34 32.45 3.32
N TYR A 704 -21.27 33.09 2.59
CA TYR A 704 -22.64 33.29 3.07
C TYR A 704 -23.42 31.98 2.99
N GLN A 705 -24.12 31.64 4.06
CA GLN A 705 -25.02 30.50 4.12
C GLN A 705 -26.41 30.94 3.65
N THR A 706 -26.88 30.37 2.55
CA THR A 706 -28.18 30.72 1.93
C THR A 706 -29.37 30.10 2.65
N SER A 707 -29.15 29.00 3.38
CA SER A 707 -30.13 28.41 4.28
C SER A 707 -29.43 27.78 5.48
N LEU A 708 -30.12 27.74 6.62
CA LEU A 708 -29.68 27.05 7.84
C LEU A 708 -30.65 25.90 8.15
N PRO A 709 -30.72 24.84 7.32
CA PRO A 709 -31.54 23.64 7.59
C PRO A 709 -31.03 22.94 8.85
N ARG A 710 -31.88 22.14 9.53
CA ARG A 710 -31.68 21.57 10.89
C ARG A 710 -30.34 20.81 11.13
N ASP A 711 -29.59 20.56 10.07
CA ASP A 711 -28.37 19.73 10.03
C ASP A 711 -27.04 20.54 10.02
N VAL A 712 -27.09 21.82 9.65
CA VAL A 712 -25.95 22.78 9.70
C VAL A 712 -25.62 23.32 11.13
N THR A 713 -24.78 22.63 11.89
CA THR A 713 -24.34 23.05 13.24
C THR A 713 -23.05 23.88 13.25
N GLY A 714 -22.84 24.65 14.32
CA GLY A 714 -21.69 25.52 14.55
C GLY A 714 -22.07 26.95 14.96
N GLN A 715 -21.07 27.82 14.98
CA GLN A 715 -21.18 29.23 15.34
C GLN A 715 -21.20 30.08 14.06
N PHE A 716 -22.12 31.03 13.99
CA PHE A 716 -22.35 31.86 12.82
C PHE A 716 -22.41 33.34 13.23
N LEU A 717 -21.79 34.19 12.43
CA LEU A 717 -22.02 35.63 12.47
C LEU A 717 -23.17 35.97 11.54
N GLN A 718 -24.25 36.50 12.09
CA GLN A 718 -25.39 36.98 11.31
C GLN A 718 -25.10 38.39 10.80
N THR A 719 -25.10 38.56 9.48
CA THR A 719 -24.85 39.84 8.81
C THR A 719 -26.10 40.31 8.04
N GLY A 720 -26.08 41.53 7.52
CA GLY A 720 -27.17 42.05 6.68
C GLY A 720 -27.38 41.31 5.36
N ARG A 721 -26.40 40.52 4.90
CA ARG A 721 -26.47 39.73 3.66
C ARG A 721 -26.71 38.23 3.88
N GLY A 722 -26.70 37.78 5.13
CA GLY A 722 -26.89 36.38 5.51
C GLY A 722 -25.91 35.91 6.61
N PRO A 723 -26.14 34.72 7.19
CA PRO A 723 -25.26 34.12 8.19
C PRO A 723 -23.94 33.66 7.55
N VAL A 724 -22.84 33.87 8.26
CA VAL A 724 -21.48 33.45 7.86
C VAL A 724 -20.95 32.53 8.95
N LYS A 725 -20.57 31.30 8.59
CA LYS A 725 -20.02 30.37 9.57
C LYS A 725 -18.66 30.89 10.05
N LEU A 726 -18.49 31.01 11.36
CA LEU A 726 -17.21 31.33 11.96
C LEU A 726 -16.30 30.10 11.88
N PHE A 727 -15.01 30.35 11.74
CA PHE A 727 -14.03 29.27 11.80
C PHE A 727 -13.65 29.09 13.26
N SER A 728 -13.78 27.86 13.74
CA SER A 728 -13.65 27.51 15.14
C SER A 728 -12.38 26.71 15.37
N TRP A 729 -11.62 27.11 16.37
CA TRP A 729 -10.45 26.39 16.84
C TRP A 729 -10.79 25.69 18.16
N GLY A 730 -10.40 24.42 18.31
CA GLY A 730 -10.65 23.66 19.54
C GLY A 730 -9.78 24.10 20.73
N ASP A 731 -8.77 24.92 20.49
CA ASP A 731 -7.87 25.48 21.51
C ASP A 731 -7.68 27.00 21.34
N PRO A 732 -7.42 27.75 22.43
CA PRO A 732 -7.00 29.15 22.34
C PRO A 732 -5.70 29.25 21.54
N GLN A 733 -5.65 30.16 20.57
CA GLN A 733 -4.49 30.33 19.71
C GLN A 733 -3.44 31.19 20.42
N THR A 734 -2.19 30.73 20.45
CA THR A 734 -1.06 31.44 21.09
C THR A 734 -0.73 32.78 20.42
N SER A 735 -1.10 32.92 19.14
CA SER A 735 -1.06 34.17 18.38
C SER A 735 -2.37 34.39 17.65
N TYR A 736 -2.85 35.63 17.58
CA TYR A 736 -4.11 35.96 16.91
C TYR A 736 -4.10 35.53 15.43
N PRO A 737 -5.09 34.76 14.93
CA PRO A 737 -5.08 34.26 13.55
C PRO A 737 -5.08 35.39 12.52
N GLY A 738 -4.14 35.35 11.58
CA GLY A 738 -4.00 36.37 10.52
C GLY A 738 -5.13 36.36 9.48
N ASP A 739 -5.89 35.28 9.44
CA ASP A 739 -7.02 35.01 8.53
C ASP A 739 -8.39 35.03 9.24
N ALA A 740 -8.45 35.51 10.49
CA ALA A 740 -9.70 35.75 11.20
C ALA A 740 -10.66 36.66 10.41
N LEU A 741 -11.96 36.43 10.53
CA LEU A 741 -13.00 37.15 9.79
C LEU A 741 -12.93 38.66 10.08
N ARG A 742 -12.76 39.50 9.05
CA ARG A 742 -12.73 40.97 9.17
C ARG A 742 -14.05 41.55 8.66
N VAL A 743 -14.77 42.28 9.52
CA VAL A 743 -16.10 42.84 9.22
C VAL A 743 -16.24 44.26 9.74
N HIS A 744 -17.15 45.06 9.18
CA HIS A 744 -17.45 46.38 9.73
C HIS A 744 -18.39 46.27 10.95
N PRO A 745 -18.39 47.27 11.87
CA PRO A 745 -19.32 47.32 12.99
C PRO A 745 -20.80 47.21 12.60
N ALA A 746 -21.16 47.70 11.41
CA ALA A 746 -22.52 47.65 10.88
C ALA A 746 -22.94 46.25 10.39
N ASP A 747 -21.98 45.36 10.12
CA ASP A 747 -22.23 44.01 9.61
C ASP A 747 -22.42 42.97 10.72
N VAL A 748 -22.07 43.30 11.97
CA VAL A 748 -22.25 42.42 13.13
C VAL A 748 -23.64 42.64 13.72
N ARG A 749 -24.61 41.80 13.32
CA ARG A 749 -25.98 41.87 13.87
C ARG A 749 -26.15 41.01 15.11
N SER A 750 -25.84 39.73 15.01
CA SER A 750 -25.96 38.74 16.09
C SER A 750 -25.02 37.57 15.87
N LEU A 751 -24.70 36.86 16.95
CA LEU A 751 -23.98 35.60 16.95
C LEU A 751 -25.01 34.49 17.12
N LEU A 752 -25.12 33.63 16.11
CA LEU A 752 -26.05 32.52 16.07
C LEU A 752 -25.28 31.23 16.32
N VAL A 753 -25.66 30.50 17.36
CA VAL A 753 -25.13 29.17 17.67
C VAL A 753 -26.20 28.14 17.36
N ARG A 754 -25.81 27.08 16.64
CA ARG A 754 -26.67 25.93 16.39
C ARG A 754 -25.99 24.63 16.75
N ALA A 755 -26.65 23.82 17.56
CA ALA A 755 -26.20 22.51 18.05
C ALA A 755 -27.41 21.58 18.21
N ALA A 756 -27.22 20.28 18.42
CA ALA A 756 -28.34 19.37 18.73
C ALA A 756 -28.92 19.67 20.13
N ALA A 757 -28.12 20.20 21.06
CA ALA A 757 -28.58 20.92 22.24
C ALA A 757 -27.72 22.17 22.52
N VAL A 758 -28.33 23.36 22.64
CA VAL A 758 -27.61 24.59 23.06
C VAL A 758 -27.56 24.71 24.58
N ASP A 759 -26.36 24.99 25.10
CA ASP A 759 -26.09 25.11 26.54
C ASP A 759 -26.70 26.40 27.13
N ALA A 760 -26.55 26.62 28.44
CA ALA A 760 -26.93 27.86 29.10
C ALA A 760 -26.22 29.07 28.45
N SER A 761 -26.92 30.20 28.30
CA SER A 761 -26.38 31.40 27.63
C SER A 761 -25.08 31.92 28.22
N LYS A 762 -24.83 31.68 29.52
CA LYS A 762 -23.58 32.02 30.22
C LYS A 762 -22.35 31.24 29.73
N ALA A 763 -22.55 30.10 29.07
CA ALA A 763 -21.47 29.28 28.50
C ALA A 763 -20.89 29.88 27.20
N TYR A 764 -21.56 30.90 26.63
CA TYR A 764 -21.16 31.56 25.40
C TYR A 764 -20.72 33.00 25.71
N THR A 765 -19.44 33.30 25.47
CA THR A 765 -18.86 34.60 25.84
C THR A 765 -18.06 35.20 24.69
N LEU A 766 -18.29 36.48 24.39
CA LEU A 766 -17.49 37.26 23.47
C LEU A 766 -16.47 38.09 24.25
N TYR A 767 -15.18 37.99 23.95
CA TYR A 767 -14.10 38.75 24.57
C TYR A 767 -13.55 39.82 23.62
N ASP A 768 -13.30 41.02 24.14
CA ASP A 768 -12.51 42.06 23.46
C ASP A 768 -11.04 41.83 23.83
N LEU A 769 -10.25 41.34 22.87
CA LEU A 769 -8.85 40.97 23.09
C LEU A 769 -7.91 42.18 23.10
N ASP A 770 -8.34 43.33 22.56
CA ASP A 770 -7.52 44.54 22.53
C ASP A 770 -7.64 45.36 23.81
N ARG A 771 -8.83 45.35 24.44
CA ARG A 771 -9.10 46.14 25.66
C ARG A 771 -9.18 45.30 26.93
N GLY A 772 -9.28 43.97 26.79
CA GLY A 772 -9.48 43.04 27.89
C GLY A 772 -10.92 43.06 28.40
N GLY A 773 -11.45 41.87 28.70
CA GLY A 773 -12.80 41.69 29.27
C GLY A 773 -13.85 41.18 28.28
N SER A 774 -15.02 40.81 28.82
CA SER A 774 -16.14 40.26 28.06
C SER A 774 -17.10 41.35 27.58
N VAL A 775 -17.60 41.22 26.36
CA VAL A 775 -18.67 42.04 25.79
C VAL A 775 -20.03 41.51 26.28
N PRO A 776 -20.91 42.33 26.86
CA PRO A 776 -22.22 41.86 27.31
C PRO A 776 -23.13 41.51 26.12
N LEU A 777 -23.60 40.26 26.09
CA LEU A 777 -24.51 39.71 25.09
C LEU A 777 -25.92 39.53 25.67
N ALA A 778 -26.94 39.98 24.95
CA ALA A 778 -28.35 39.71 25.25
C ALA A 778 -28.84 38.50 24.44
N VAL A 779 -29.59 37.61 25.06
CA VAL A 779 -30.26 36.50 24.37
C VAL A 779 -31.47 37.06 23.63
N THR A 780 -31.47 37.00 22.31
CA THR A 780 -32.59 37.49 21.49
C THR A 780 -33.51 36.37 21.01
N HIS A 781 -33.00 35.16 20.87
CA HIS A 781 -33.80 33.99 20.50
C HIS A 781 -33.17 32.72 21.06
N ARG A 782 -33.98 31.82 21.63
CA ARG A 782 -33.52 30.53 22.17
C ARG A 782 -34.53 29.43 21.88
N THR A 783 -34.05 28.33 21.31
CA THR A 783 -34.74 27.05 21.17
C THR A 783 -33.83 25.95 21.72
N PRO A 784 -34.28 24.69 21.84
CA PRO A 784 -33.41 23.59 22.26
C PRO A 784 -32.16 23.42 21.39
N THR A 785 -32.20 23.81 20.11
CA THR A 785 -31.12 23.58 19.13
C THR A 785 -30.47 24.85 18.61
N THR A 786 -30.97 26.04 18.99
CA THR A 786 -30.53 27.32 18.42
C THR A 786 -30.50 28.41 19.50
N LEU A 787 -29.39 29.13 19.58
CA LEU A 787 -29.21 30.26 20.49
C LEU A 787 -28.69 31.48 19.71
N THR A 788 -29.42 32.59 19.74
CA THR A 788 -29.02 33.85 19.13
C THR A 788 -28.65 34.86 20.20
N LEU A 789 -27.43 35.38 20.13
CA LEU A 789 -26.83 36.31 21.09
C LEU A 789 -26.50 37.63 20.38
N THR A 790 -26.98 38.75 20.93
CA THR A 790 -26.79 40.07 20.35
C THR A 790 -25.97 40.95 21.28
N PRO A 791 -24.86 41.58 20.82
CA PRO A 791 -24.14 42.54 21.62
C PRO A 791 -25.04 43.70 22.07
N THR A 792 -25.08 43.98 23.37
CA THR A 792 -25.90 45.06 23.96
C THR A 792 -25.45 46.47 23.52
N ARG A 793 -24.22 46.58 23.01
CA ARG A 793 -23.64 47.80 22.43
C ARG A 793 -22.95 47.43 21.12
N ARG A 794 -22.93 48.36 20.16
CA ARG A 794 -22.18 48.15 18.90
C ARG A 794 -20.71 47.89 19.19
N LEU A 795 -20.16 46.86 18.56
CA LEU A 795 -18.75 46.51 18.70
C LEU A 795 -17.87 47.63 18.13
N ARG A 796 -16.89 48.06 18.91
CA ARG A 796 -15.89 49.04 18.46
C ARG A 796 -14.85 48.34 17.56
N PRO A 797 -14.13 49.06 16.71
CA PRO A 797 -12.99 48.48 15.99
C PRO A 797 -11.99 47.84 16.98
N GLY A 798 -11.59 46.60 16.70
CA GLY A 798 -10.73 45.77 17.55
C GLY A 798 -10.79 44.27 17.23
N ARG A 799 -9.94 43.49 17.91
CA ARG A 799 -9.87 42.02 17.84
C ARG A 799 -10.77 41.38 18.90
N TYR A 800 -11.54 40.37 18.51
CA TYR A 800 -12.48 39.69 19.39
C TYR A 800 -12.32 38.17 19.30
N SER A 801 -12.64 37.48 20.39
CA SER A 801 -12.78 36.02 20.42
C SER A 801 -14.15 35.64 20.96
N PHE A 802 -14.88 34.82 20.23
CA PHE A 802 -16.14 34.24 20.67
C PHE A 802 -15.90 32.80 21.12
N VAL A 803 -16.17 32.54 22.40
CA VAL A 803 -16.01 31.23 23.02
C VAL A 803 -17.37 30.59 23.13
N ALA A 804 -17.53 29.41 22.52
CA ALA A 804 -18.78 28.67 22.48
C ALA A 804 -18.55 27.22 22.93
N THR A 805 -19.57 26.57 23.48
CA THR A 805 -19.48 25.15 23.82
C THR A 805 -19.69 24.27 22.57
N HIS A 806 -18.88 23.21 22.47
CA HIS A 806 -18.90 22.21 21.40
C HIS A 806 -19.73 20.99 21.81
N GLU A 807 -20.41 20.35 20.85
CA GLU A 807 -21.18 19.12 21.06
C GLU A 807 -20.42 17.87 20.55
N GLY A 808 -19.98 17.06 21.51
CA GLY A 808 -19.40 15.73 21.38
C GLY A 808 -19.41 15.06 22.77
N MET A 809 -19.28 13.73 22.83
CA MET A 809 -19.48 12.87 24.02
C MET A 809 -18.70 13.25 25.30
N PHE A 810 -17.84 14.28 25.25
CA PHE A 810 -16.92 14.67 26.33
C PHE A 810 -16.96 16.16 26.73
N GLY A 811 -17.72 17.02 26.06
CA GLY A 811 -17.78 18.47 26.34
C GLY A 811 -16.47 19.23 26.06
N GLY A 812 -16.54 20.37 25.36
CA GLY A 812 -15.38 21.18 25.00
C GLY A 812 -15.74 22.63 24.67
N ARG A 813 -14.74 23.50 24.42
CA ARG A 813 -14.94 24.89 24.02
C ARG A 813 -14.31 25.17 22.65
N ASP A 814 -15.08 25.76 21.77
CA ASP A 814 -14.64 26.32 20.50
C ASP A 814 -14.27 27.80 20.69
N PHE A 815 -13.17 28.21 20.08
CA PHE A 815 -12.68 29.59 20.05
C PHE A 815 -12.76 30.11 18.62
N ASP A 816 -13.69 31.03 18.37
CA ASP A 816 -13.80 31.73 17.10
C ASP A 816 -13.10 33.09 17.20
N TYR A 817 -12.42 33.54 16.15
CA TYR A 817 -11.75 34.85 16.13
C TYR A 817 -12.36 35.74 15.04
N LEU A 818 -12.65 37.01 15.39
CA LEU A 818 -13.17 38.01 14.45
C LEU A 818 -12.59 39.39 14.74
N THR A 819 -12.33 40.14 13.67
CA THR A 819 -11.79 41.49 13.73
C THR A 819 -12.83 42.49 13.24
N VAL A 820 -13.20 43.45 14.08
CA VAL A 820 -14.04 44.57 13.68
C VAL A 820 -13.13 45.70 13.18
N VAL A 821 -13.29 46.11 11.93
CA VAL A 821 -12.42 47.13 11.29
C VAL A 821 -13.11 48.49 11.19
N ARG A 822 -12.35 49.59 11.14
CA ARG A 822 -12.91 50.95 10.95
C ARG A 822 -13.67 51.05 9.61
N ALA A 823 -14.64 51.96 9.54
CA ALA A 823 -15.32 52.26 8.27
C ALA A 823 -14.28 52.62 7.19
N GLY A 824 -14.41 52.05 5.99
CA GLY A 824 -13.46 52.23 4.88
C GLY A 824 -12.22 51.31 4.90
N SER A 825 -11.99 50.54 5.97
CA SER A 825 -10.91 49.54 6.01
C SER A 825 -11.29 48.25 5.25
N PRO A 826 -10.33 47.54 4.65
CA PRO A 826 -10.62 46.30 3.92
C PRO A 826 -11.19 45.22 4.84
N VAL A 827 -12.32 44.64 4.42
CA VAL A 827 -13.01 43.50 5.05
C VAL A 827 -12.67 42.19 4.32
N THR A 828 -12.88 41.05 4.98
CA THR A 828 -12.63 39.74 4.37
C THR A 828 -13.65 39.51 3.25
N ALA A 829 -13.19 39.11 2.06
CA ALA A 829 -14.08 38.79 0.96
C ALA A 829 -14.86 37.49 1.27
N ILE A 830 -16.19 37.61 1.41
CA ILE A 830 -17.09 36.50 1.71
C ILE A 830 -17.72 36.03 0.39
N SER A 831 -17.44 34.78 -0.02
CA SER A 831 -17.91 34.28 -1.31
C SER A 831 -19.40 33.97 -1.30
N SER A 832 -20.10 34.27 -2.39
CA SER A 832 -21.53 34.00 -2.60
C SER A 832 -21.83 32.76 -3.46
N ASN A 833 -20.83 31.92 -3.79
CA ASN A 833 -20.98 30.86 -4.79
C ASN A 833 -20.87 29.43 -4.22
N THR A 834 -21.73 28.55 -4.74
CA THR A 834 -22.33 27.32 -4.21
C THR A 834 -21.53 26.02 -4.46
N SER A 835 -20.24 26.07 -4.80
CA SER A 835 -19.47 24.82 -5.00
C SER A 835 -17.93 24.97 -4.98
N GLY A 836 -17.31 24.44 -3.92
CA GLY A 836 -16.03 23.72 -3.97
C GLY A 836 -14.71 24.45 -3.62
N THR A 837 -13.72 23.69 -3.13
CA THR A 837 -12.27 23.94 -3.38
C THR A 837 -11.28 22.79 -3.06
N ALA A 838 -11.67 21.64 -2.50
CA ALA A 838 -10.83 20.42 -2.49
C ALA A 838 -10.69 19.62 -3.84
N PRO A 839 -11.59 19.70 -4.85
CA PRO A 839 -11.55 18.81 -6.02
C PRO A 839 -10.41 19.01 -7.03
N GLN A 840 -9.69 20.13 -7.02
CA GLN A 840 -8.82 20.50 -8.15
C GLN A 840 -7.51 19.69 -8.22
N ILE A 841 -6.89 19.39 -7.08
CA ILE A 841 -5.63 18.63 -7.01
C ILE A 841 -5.86 17.16 -7.38
N ALA A 842 -6.92 16.55 -6.86
CA ALA A 842 -7.28 15.17 -7.19
C ALA A 842 -7.62 15.00 -8.69
N ARG A 843 -8.23 16.02 -9.31
CA ARG A 843 -8.57 16.00 -10.74
C ARG A 843 -7.36 16.24 -11.66
N ALA A 844 -6.29 16.87 -11.19
CA ALA A 844 -5.04 17.03 -11.94
C ALA A 844 -4.20 15.73 -12.02
N LEU A 845 -4.44 14.75 -11.15
CA LEU A 845 -3.66 13.50 -11.09
C LEU A 845 -3.83 12.64 -12.35
N LEU A 846 -5.03 12.61 -12.93
CA LEU A 846 -5.33 11.83 -14.14
C LEU A 846 -4.61 12.35 -15.39
N PRO A 847 -4.73 13.65 -15.76
CA PRO A 847 -3.98 14.18 -16.89
C PRO A 847 -2.46 14.18 -16.64
N LEU A 848 -2.01 14.36 -15.38
CA LEU A 848 -0.59 14.22 -15.04
C LEU A 848 -0.08 12.79 -15.26
N ALA A 849 -0.85 11.78 -14.84
CA ALA A 849 -0.52 10.37 -15.08
C ALA A 849 -0.49 10.05 -16.58
N ALA A 850 -1.46 10.56 -17.34
CA ALA A 850 -1.51 10.41 -18.79
C ALA A 850 -0.29 11.07 -19.47
N ALA A 851 0.10 12.28 -19.03
CA ALA A 851 1.27 12.99 -19.52
C ALA A 851 2.57 12.23 -19.25
N LEU A 852 2.76 11.71 -18.03
CA LEU A 852 3.93 10.93 -17.67
C LEU A 852 4.02 9.62 -18.45
N LEU A 853 2.89 8.94 -18.64
CA LEU A 853 2.83 7.70 -19.41
C LEU A 853 3.12 7.94 -20.90
N ALA A 854 2.57 9.02 -21.46
CA ALA A 854 2.84 9.48 -22.83
C ALA A 854 4.33 9.80 -23.03
N LEU A 855 4.92 10.56 -22.09
CA LEU A 855 6.32 10.96 -22.14
C LEU A 855 7.27 9.76 -22.01
N LEU A 856 6.97 8.83 -21.10
CA LEU A 856 7.71 7.57 -20.97
C LEU A 856 7.69 6.78 -22.29
N PHE A 857 6.54 6.77 -22.96
CA PHE A 857 6.42 6.08 -24.23
C PHE A 857 7.19 6.78 -25.35
N ALA A 858 7.07 8.11 -25.46
CA ALA A 858 7.83 8.93 -26.39
C ALA A 858 9.35 8.70 -26.20
N ALA A 859 9.85 8.71 -24.97
CA ALA A 859 11.26 8.43 -24.65
C ALA A 859 11.68 7.02 -25.06
N ARG A 860 10.82 6.01 -24.87
CA ARG A 860 11.10 4.62 -25.29
C ARG A 860 11.15 4.48 -26.81
N LEU A 861 10.26 5.17 -27.54
CA LEU A 861 10.26 5.20 -29.00
C LEU A 861 11.46 5.94 -29.55
N ALA A 862 11.82 7.10 -28.98
CA ALA A 862 13.03 7.85 -29.31
C ALA A 862 14.29 6.99 -29.09
N SER A 863 14.43 6.36 -27.91
CA SER A 863 15.53 5.42 -27.63
C SER A 863 15.56 4.24 -28.61
N SER A 864 14.39 3.73 -29.01
CA SER A 864 14.28 2.67 -30.03
C SER A 864 14.65 3.14 -31.43
N TRP A 865 14.39 4.40 -31.76
CA TRP A 865 14.75 5.03 -33.03
C TRP A 865 16.24 5.32 -33.12
N PHE A 866 16.86 5.84 -32.05
CA PHE A 866 18.32 6.02 -31.99
C PHE A 866 19.08 4.71 -32.17
N ARG A 867 18.55 3.59 -31.63
CA ARG A 867 19.13 2.25 -31.85
C ARG A 867 18.91 1.67 -33.24
N ARG A 868 17.76 1.95 -33.86
CA ARG A 868 17.41 1.52 -35.23
C ARG A 868 16.51 2.57 -35.87
N ARG A 869 17.10 3.37 -36.76
CA ARG A 869 16.44 4.47 -37.47
C ARG A 869 15.28 3.90 -38.30
N ALA A 870 14.07 4.24 -37.90
CA ALA A 870 12.84 3.79 -38.54
C ALA A 870 11.80 4.90 -38.40
N ALA A 871 11.44 5.55 -39.51
CA ALA A 871 10.67 6.79 -39.50
C ALA A 871 9.30 6.66 -38.83
N GLN A 872 8.62 5.52 -38.92
CA GLN A 872 7.36 5.27 -38.20
C GLN A 872 7.49 5.46 -36.67
N LYS A 873 8.64 5.09 -36.09
CA LYS A 873 8.89 5.26 -34.65
C LYS A 873 9.11 6.72 -34.27
N LEU A 874 9.66 7.50 -35.20
CA LEU A 874 9.85 8.94 -35.02
C LEU A 874 8.50 9.64 -35.00
N PHE A 875 7.63 9.37 -35.98
CA PHE A 875 6.28 9.93 -36.01
C PHE A 875 5.46 9.56 -34.78
N TRP A 876 5.45 8.29 -34.37
CA TRP A 876 4.78 7.89 -33.13
C TRP A 876 5.40 8.55 -31.90
N GLY A 877 6.73 8.66 -31.84
CA GLY A 877 7.42 9.34 -30.74
C GLY A 877 7.02 10.81 -30.61
N ILE A 878 6.93 11.52 -31.74
CA ILE A 878 6.45 12.90 -31.80
C ILE A 878 4.97 12.98 -31.38
N GLY A 879 4.12 12.07 -31.88
CA GLY A 879 2.70 12.02 -31.49
C GLY A 879 2.50 11.83 -29.99
N PHE A 880 3.25 10.94 -29.34
CA PHE A 880 3.18 10.75 -27.89
C PHE A 880 3.81 11.91 -27.09
N ALA A 881 4.81 12.59 -27.63
CA ALA A 881 5.34 13.80 -27.00
C ALA A 881 4.34 14.95 -27.04
N LEU A 882 3.62 15.12 -28.16
CA LEU A 882 2.53 16.10 -28.30
C LEU A 882 1.35 15.77 -27.38
N PHE A 883 1.00 14.48 -27.25
CA PHE A 883 0.00 14.04 -26.28
C PHE A 883 0.43 14.39 -24.84
N ALA A 884 1.69 14.12 -24.49
CA ALA A 884 2.24 14.45 -23.17
C ALA A 884 2.15 15.95 -22.89
N LEU A 885 2.45 16.78 -23.89
CA LEU A 885 2.40 18.23 -23.81
C LEU A 885 0.97 18.75 -23.61
N ALA A 886 -0.01 18.15 -24.30
CA ALA A 886 -1.42 18.47 -24.14
C ALA A 886 -1.92 18.11 -22.73
N ALA A 887 -1.69 16.87 -22.29
CA ALA A 887 -2.10 16.40 -20.97
C ALA A 887 -1.38 17.15 -19.83
N ALA A 888 -0.12 17.55 -20.03
CA ALA A 888 0.59 18.42 -19.08
C ALA A 888 -0.05 19.82 -19.03
N SER A 889 -0.48 20.36 -20.17
CA SER A 889 -1.15 21.66 -20.22
C SER A 889 -2.47 21.64 -19.46
N GLU A 890 -3.24 20.56 -19.56
CA GLU A 890 -4.48 20.35 -18.78
C GLU A 890 -4.20 20.22 -17.28
N ALA A 891 -3.18 19.43 -16.89
CA ALA A 891 -2.78 19.29 -15.50
C ALA A 891 -2.35 20.65 -14.88
N ILE A 892 -1.67 21.50 -15.66
CA ILE A 892 -1.31 22.85 -15.26
C ILE A 892 -2.57 23.73 -15.15
N ALA A 893 -3.51 23.61 -16.08
CA ALA A 893 -4.77 24.37 -16.10
C ALA A 893 -5.70 24.03 -14.92
N PHE A 894 -5.67 22.80 -14.40
CA PHE A 894 -6.39 22.42 -13.18
C PHE A 894 -5.96 23.23 -11.95
N ARG A 895 -4.70 23.68 -11.91
CA ARG A 895 -4.11 24.40 -10.77
C ARG A 895 -4.11 25.92 -10.96
N HIS A 896 -3.91 26.38 -12.19
CA HIS A 896 -3.66 27.79 -12.49
C HIS A 896 -4.73 28.44 -13.37
N GLY A 897 -5.74 27.69 -13.81
CA GLY A 897 -6.69 28.13 -14.82
C GLY A 897 -6.06 28.20 -16.22
N TRP A 898 -6.88 28.51 -17.22
CA TRP A 898 -6.43 28.60 -18.61
C TRP A 898 -5.86 29.98 -18.90
N THR A 899 -4.60 30.02 -19.35
CA THR A 899 -4.00 31.20 -19.96
C THR A 899 -4.03 31.07 -21.49
N VAL A 900 -3.94 32.19 -22.20
CA VAL A 900 -3.91 32.21 -23.68
C VAL A 900 -2.79 31.31 -24.22
N THR A 901 -1.60 31.39 -23.65
CA THR A 901 -0.44 30.58 -24.06
C THR A 901 -0.68 29.09 -23.78
N LEU A 902 -1.20 28.75 -22.61
CA LEU A 902 -1.45 27.37 -22.21
C LEU A 902 -2.55 26.72 -23.07
N PHE A 903 -3.60 27.50 -23.40
CA PHE A 903 -4.66 27.05 -24.29
C PHE A 903 -4.16 26.84 -25.73
N ARG A 904 -3.36 27.77 -26.28
CA ARG A 904 -2.74 27.60 -27.61
C ARG A 904 -1.85 26.37 -27.67
N LEU A 905 -1.07 26.12 -26.61
CA LEU A 905 -0.19 24.95 -26.52
C LEU A 905 -0.98 23.64 -26.48
N TYR A 906 -2.01 23.57 -25.64
CA TYR A 906 -2.94 22.45 -25.57
C TYR A 906 -3.65 22.20 -26.90
N TYR A 907 -4.20 23.26 -27.51
CA TYR A 907 -4.96 23.18 -28.76
C TYR A 907 -4.09 22.71 -29.92
N LEU A 908 -2.88 23.26 -30.04
CA LEU A 908 -1.94 22.85 -31.09
C LEU A 908 -1.45 21.41 -30.87
N ALA A 909 -1.03 21.08 -29.64
CA ALA A 909 -0.44 19.79 -29.35
C ALA A 909 -1.47 18.66 -29.38
N GLY A 910 -2.54 18.77 -28.59
CA GLY A 910 -3.58 17.75 -28.45
C GLY A 910 -4.65 17.88 -29.53
N GLY A 911 -5.18 19.08 -29.73
CA GLY A 911 -6.30 19.35 -30.61
C GLY A 911 -6.01 19.23 -32.10
N ILE A 912 -4.75 19.41 -32.54
CA ILE A 912 -4.39 19.39 -33.97
C ILE A 912 -3.36 18.31 -34.31
N LEU A 913 -2.19 18.32 -33.65
CA LEU A 913 -1.02 17.60 -34.18
C LEU A 913 -0.90 16.15 -33.67
N THR A 914 -1.31 15.85 -32.44
CA THR A 914 -1.10 14.53 -31.82
C THR A 914 -1.59 13.37 -32.69
N VAL A 915 -2.86 13.41 -33.11
CA VAL A 915 -3.47 12.32 -33.88
C VAL A 915 -2.88 12.24 -35.29
N ALA A 916 -2.53 13.37 -35.90
CA ALA A 916 -1.89 13.40 -37.21
C ALA A 916 -0.52 12.71 -37.21
N TYR A 917 0.33 12.98 -36.22
CA TYR A 917 1.64 12.32 -36.10
C TYR A 917 1.51 10.84 -35.74
N LEU A 918 0.54 10.46 -34.90
CA LEU A 918 0.26 9.05 -34.62
C LEU A 918 -0.24 8.31 -35.87
N GLY A 919 -1.14 8.91 -36.63
CA GLY A 919 -1.65 8.40 -37.91
C GLY A 919 -0.57 8.32 -38.98
N ALA A 920 0.30 9.33 -39.09
CA ALA A 920 1.42 9.35 -40.03
C ALA A 920 2.40 8.19 -39.80
N GLY A 921 2.66 7.81 -38.55
CA GLY A 921 3.47 6.63 -38.25
C GLY A 921 2.82 5.32 -38.72
N SER A 922 1.49 5.23 -38.67
CA SER A 922 0.73 4.08 -39.21
C SER A 922 0.66 4.10 -40.73
N ALA A 923 0.42 5.27 -41.33
CA ALA A 923 0.43 5.49 -42.77
C ALA A 923 1.79 5.16 -43.39
N TRP A 924 2.88 5.48 -42.70
CA TRP A 924 4.25 5.14 -43.12
C TRP A 924 4.45 3.63 -43.33
N LEU A 925 3.69 2.79 -42.63
CA LEU A 925 3.74 1.34 -42.80
C LEU A 925 2.88 0.84 -43.98
N LEU A 926 1.84 1.59 -44.34
CA LEU A 926 0.82 1.18 -45.32
C LEU A 926 1.07 1.76 -46.71
N LEU A 927 1.65 2.96 -46.80
CA LEU A 927 1.82 3.70 -48.05
C LEU A 927 3.07 3.25 -48.83
N PRO A 928 3.04 3.32 -50.18
CA PRO A 928 4.21 3.15 -51.03
C PRO A 928 5.16 4.37 -50.93
N ARG A 929 6.42 4.22 -51.35
CA ARG A 929 7.49 5.23 -51.16
C ARG A 929 7.09 6.65 -51.62
N ARG A 930 6.61 6.81 -52.86
CA ARG A 930 6.19 8.13 -53.40
C ARG A 930 5.11 8.80 -52.54
N ALA A 931 4.14 8.03 -52.03
CA ALA A 931 3.09 8.54 -51.17
C ALA A 931 3.59 8.89 -49.76
N ARG A 932 4.67 8.27 -49.27
CA ARG A 932 5.29 8.64 -47.99
C ARG A 932 5.99 9.98 -48.06
N ASP A 933 6.67 10.26 -49.18
CA ASP A 933 7.40 11.52 -49.37
C ASP A 933 6.41 12.68 -49.52
N VAL A 934 5.32 12.48 -50.28
CA VAL A 934 4.20 13.42 -50.37
C VAL A 934 3.53 13.64 -49.01
N MET A 935 3.25 12.56 -48.27
CA MET A 935 2.68 12.67 -46.92
C MET A 935 3.59 13.43 -45.96
N LEU A 936 4.90 13.21 -46.00
CA LEU A 936 5.87 13.92 -45.17
C LEU A 936 5.87 15.42 -45.50
N GLY A 937 5.96 15.78 -46.78
CA GLY A 937 5.89 17.17 -47.23
C GLY A 937 4.57 17.85 -46.83
N ALA A 938 3.44 17.18 -47.06
CA ALA A 938 2.12 17.66 -46.68
C ALA A 938 1.95 17.81 -45.17
N LEU A 939 2.47 16.87 -44.37
CA LEU A 939 2.40 16.93 -42.90
C LEU A 939 3.25 18.07 -42.35
N LEU A 940 4.44 18.32 -42.92
CA LEU A 940 5.29 19.44 -42.52
C LEU A 940 4.64 20.79 -42.88
N ALA A 941 4.13 20.92 -44.10
CA ALA A 941 3.41 22.12 -44.54
C ALA A 941 2.15 22.37 -43.67
N ALA A 942 1.36 21.33 -43.42
CA ALA A 942 0.18 21.42 -42.57
C ALA A 942 0.53 21.72 -41.09
N THR A 943 1.65 21.20 -40.58
CA THR A 943 2.14 21.53 -39.23
C THR A 943 2.51 23.01 -39.14
N ALA A 944 3.25 23.53 -40.12
CA ALA A 944 3.62 24.95 -40.16
C ALA A 944 2.37 25.83 -40.30
N ALA A 945 1.44 25.49 -41.20
CA ALA A 945 0.18 26.22 -41.38
C ALA A 945 -0.69 26.20 -40.12
N ALA A 946 -0.79 25.05 -39.42
CA ALA A 946 -1.52 24.94 -38.17
C ALA A 946 -0.89 25.77 -37.04
N ILE A 947 0.44 25.77 -36.92
CA ILE A 947 1.16 26.62 -35.95
C ILE A 947 0.85 28.10 -36.22
N THR A 948 1.01 28.54 -37.46
CA THR A 948 0.73 29.93 -37.86
C THR A 948 -0.73 30.31 -37.61
N ALA A 949 -1.68 29.43 -37.97
CA ALA A 949 -3.11 29.66 -37.74
C ALA A 949 -3.46 29.79 -36.24
N VAL A 950 -2.87 28.96 -35.36
CA VAL A 950 -3.11 29.04 -33.91
C VAL A 950 -2.43 30.25 -33.27
N LEU A 951 -1.24 30.64 -33.74
CA LEU A 951 -0.52 31.81 -33.23
C LEU A 951 -1.21 33.13 -33.60
N LEU A 952 -1.70 33.23 -34.85
CA LEU A 952 -2.37 34.43 -35.36
C LEU A 952 -3.84 34.53 -34.95
N ALA A 953 -4.48 33.42 -34.55
CA ALA A 953 -5.87 33.41 -34.14
C ALA A 953 -6.11 34.27 -32.87
N PRO A 954 -7.11 35.18 -32.89
CA PRO A 954 -7.51 35.93 -31.70
C PRO A 954 -8.15 34.97 -30.68
N VAL A 955 -7.83 35.16 -29.40
CA VAL A 955 -8.35 34.29 -28.31
C VAL A 955 -9.35 35.07 -27.48
N HIS A 956 -10.57 34.56 -27.37
CA HIS A 956 -11.64 35.17 -26.58
C HIS A 956 -11.39 34.91 -25.08
N THR A 957 -10.72 35.84 -24.41
CA THR A 957 -10.30 35.70 -22.99
C THR A 957 -11.47 35.54 -22.02
N GLY A 958 -12.65 36.11 -22.33
CA GLY A 958 -13.87 35.92 -21.53
C GLY A 958 -14.34 34.46 -21.48
N LEU A 959 -14.18 33.70 -22.58
CA LEU A 959 -14.52 32.28 -22.63
C LEU A 959 -13.49 31.41 -21.89
N LEU A 960 -12.23 31.83 -21.85
CA LEU A 960 -11.20 31.17 -21.04
C LEU A 960 -11.48 31.35 -19.53
N ALA A 961 -11.86 32.57 -19.12
CA ALA A 961 -12.17 32.90 -17.73
C ALA A 961 -13.47 32.24 -17.24
N ALA A 962 -14.47 32.08 -18.12
CA ALA A 962 -15.73 31.40 -17.81
C ALA A 962 -15.63 29.86 -17.79
N THR A 963 -14.52 29.28 -18.26
CA THR A 963 -14.33 27.83 -18.29
C THR A 963 -13.90 27.30 -16.92
N PRO A 964 -14.62 26.33 -16.31
CA PRO A 964 -14.24 25.74 -15.03
C PRO A 964 -12.82 25.16 -15.04
N ALA A 965 -12.06 25.33 -13.95
CA ALA A 965 -10.65 24.91 -13.84
C ALA A 965 -10.42 23.47 -14.31
N GLY A 966 -9.51 23.32 -15.29
CA GLY A 966 -9.12 22.04 -15.89
C GLY A 966 -9.95 21.56 -17.08
N ARG A 967 -11.17 22.05 -17.32
CA ARG A 967 -11.95 21.70 -18.53
C ARG A 967 -11.33 22.35 -19.77
N PRO A 968 -11.07 21.64 -20.88
CA PRO A 968 -10.64 22.28 -22.13
C PRO A 968 -11.63 23.36 -22.56
N PRO A 969 -11.17 24.59 -22.86
CA PRO A 969 -12.02 25.64 -23.39
C PRO A 969 -12.66 25.19 -24.72
N PRO A 970 -13.88 25.64 -25.04
CA PRO A 970 -14.53 25.28 -26.28
C PRO A 970 -13.71 25.73 -27.49
N ASN A 971 -13.79 24.99 -28.59
CA ASN A 971 -12.96 25.27 -29.77
C ASN A 971 -13.15 26.69 -30.34
N HIS A 972 -14.32 27.30 -30.18
CA HIS A 972 -14.61 28.68 -30.61
C HIS A 972 -14.00 29.75 -29.68
N ALA A 973 -13.37 29.35 -28.56
CA ALA A 973 -12.54 30.25 -27.75
C ALA A 973 -11.29 30.71 -28.54
N LEU A 974 -10.88 29.94 -29.56
CA LEU A 974 -9.92 30.34 -30.57
C LEU A 974 -10.69 30.83 -31.81
N GLY A 975 -10.59 32.12 -32.12
CA GLY A 975 -11.24 32.72 -33.28
C GLY A 975 -10.58 32.35 -34.60
N GLY A 976 -11.27 32.63 -35.71
CA GLY A 976 -10.80 32.33 -37.05
C GLY A 976 -10.93 30.85 -37.44
N HIS A 977 -10.19 30.43 -38.46
CA HIS A 977 -10.38 29.12 -39.12
C HIS A 977 -9.40 28.03 -38.64
N ALA A 978 -8.73 28.22 -37.50
CA ALA A 978 -7.75 27.26 -36.98
C ALA A 978 -8.35 25.87 -36.66
N PHE A 979 -9.66 25.82 -36.35
CA PHE A 979 -10.36 24.56 -36.12
C PHE A 979 -10.45 23.68 -37.39
N LEU A 980 -10.38 24.25 -38.60
CA LEU A 980 -10.37 23.46 -39.84
C LEU A 980 -9.15 22.54 -39.91
N TRP A 981 -8.00 23.01 -39.42
CA TRP A 981 -6.79 22.19 -39.30
C TRP A 981 -6.96 21.07 -38.28
N ALA A 982 -7.60 21.33 -37.15
CA ALA A 982 -7.95 20.30 -36.17
C ALA A 982 -8.83 19.21 -36.78
N VAL A 983 -9.88 19.60 -37.53
CA VAL A 983 -10.79 18.66 -38.19
C VAL A 983 -10.06 17.85 -39.26
N ALA A 984 -9.33 18.51 -40.16
CA ALA A 984 -8.63 17.86 -41.26
C ALA A 984 -7.56 16.86 -40.76
N LEU A 985 -6.66 17.31 -39.87
CA LEU A 985 -5.53 16.53 -39.39
C LEU A 985 -5.96 15.39 -38.44
N ASN A 986 -6.96 15.61 -37.58
CA ASN A 986 -7.49 14.52 -36.75
C ASN A 986 -8.25 13.50 -37.58
N SER A 987 -9.00 13.91 -38.61
CA SER A 987 -9.75 12.99 -39.47
C SER A 987 -8.79 12.09 -40.26
N ILE A 988 -7.81 12.69 -40.93
CA ILE A 988 -6.77 11.95 -41.68
C ILE A 988 -5.97 11.06 -40.73
N GLY A 989 -5.52 11.61 -39.59
CA GLY A 989 -4.77 10.86 -38.58
C GLY A 989 -5.55 9.67 -38.04
N THR A 990 -6.85 9.82 -37.75
CA THR A 990 -7.72 8.75 -37.25
C THR A 990 -7.96 7.67 -38.31
N ILE A 991 -8.19 8.05 -39.57
CA ILE A 991 -8.33 7.10 -40.68
C ILE A 991 -7.09 6.19 -40.77
N PHE A 992 -5.89 6.76 -40.70
CA PHE A 992 -4.67 5.95 -40.76
C PHE A 992 -4.37 5.19 -39.47
N LEU A 993 -4.67 5.76 -38.30
CA LEU A 993 -4.40 5.13 -37.00
C LEU A 993 -5.38 4.01 -36.68
N ALA A 994 -6.69 4.31 -36.67
CA ALA A 994 -7.75 3.36 -36.38
C ALA A 994 -8.07 2.51 -37.61
N GLY A 995 -8.27 3.12 -38.78
CA GLY A 995 -8.57 2.41 -40.02
C GLY A 995 -7.42 1.52 -40.48
N GLY A 996 -6.16 1.96 -40.36
CA GLY A 996 -4.99 1.12 -40.63
C GLY A 996 -4.88 -0.10 -39.69
N SER A 997 -5.26 0.07 -38.43
CA SER A 997 -5.33 -1.02 -37.45
C SER A 997 -6.47 -1.99 -37.75
N LEU A 998 -7.67 -1.49 -38.08
CA LEU A 998 -8.83 -2.30 -38.44
C LEU A 998 -8.62 -3.06 -39.75
N LEU A 999 -8.03 -2.44 -40.78
CA LEU A 999 -7.65 -3.09 -42.03
C LEU A 999 -6.63 -4.21 -41.78
N SER A 1000 -5.67 -3.98 -40.89
CA SER A 1000 -4.70 -5.01 -40.50
C SER A 1000 -5.36 -6.17 -39.74
N ILE A 1001 -6.38 -5.90 -38.91
CA ILE A 1001 -7.20 -6.94 -38.26
C ILE A 1001 -7.97 -7.75 -39.29
N ALA A 1002 -8.65 -7.08 -40.24
CA ALA A 1002 -9.42 -7.72 -41.31
C ALA A 1002 -8.53 -8.62 -42.19
N ARG A 1003 -7.30 -8.16 -42.49
CA ARG A 1003 -6.28 -8.95 -43.22
C ARG A 1003 -5.59 -10.02 -42.36
N ARG A 1004 -6.05 -10.25 -41.12
CA ARG A 1004 -5.50 -11.19 -40.13
C ARG A 1004 -4.01 -10.96 -39.80
N GLN A 1005 -3.52 -9.74 -39.99
CA GLN A 1005 -2.13 -9.36 -39.72
C GLN A 1005 -2.00 -8.72 -38.35
N ARG A 1006 -1.19 -9.36 -37.48
CA ARG A 1006 -0.86 -8.83 -36.13
C ARG A 1006 -2.11 -8.43 -35.33
N VAL A 1007 -3.20 -9.19 -35.47
CA VAL A 1007 -4.54 -8.92 -34.93
C VAL A 1007 -4.51 -8.41 -33.49
N ARG A 1008 -3.79 -9.11 -32.59
CA ARG A 1008 -3.72 -8.74 -31.18
C ARG A 1008 -3.15 -7.33 -30.96
N SER A 1009 -2.09 -6.95 -31.66
CA SER A 1009 -1.46 -5.65 -31.52
C SER A 1009 -2.37 -4.53 -32.02
N ASN A 1010 -2.98 -4.75 -33.19
CA ASN A 1010 -3.90 -3.79 -33.80
C ASN A 1010 -5.22 -3.66 -33.04
N VAL A 1011 -5.69 -4.70 -32.34
CA VAL A 1011 -6.88 -4.62 -31.45
C VAL A 1011 -6.63 -3.65 -30.30
N TRP A 1012 -5.45 -3.68 -29.67
CA TRP A 1012 -5.11 -2.76 -28.59
C TRP A 1012 -4.87 -1.32 -29.09
N ILE A 1013 -4.26 -1.15 -30.27
CA ILE A 1013 -4.07 0.17 -30.89
C ILE A 1013 -5.43 0.78 -31.27
N ALA A 1014 -6.27 0.03 -31.99
CA ALA A 1014 -7.61 0.47 -32.37
C ALA A 1014 -8.50 0.71 -31.13
N GLY A 1015 -8.47 -0.21 -30.15
CA GLY A 1015 -9.23 -0.07 -28.90
C GLY A 1015 -8.81 1.16 -28.10
N GLY A 1016 -7.52 1.45 -28.02
CA GLY A 1016 -7.01 2.66 -27.39
C GLY A 1016 -7.43 3.93 -28.14
N ALA A 1017 -7.26 3.97 -29.46
CA ALA A 1017 -7.67 5.11 -30.29
C ALA A 1017 -9.17 5.40 -30.21
N LEU A 1018 -10.00 4.35 -30.26
CA LEU A 1018 -11.46 4.46 -30.11
C LEU A 1018 -11.87 4.88 -28.70
N THR A 1019 -11.13 4.49 -27.66
CA THR A 1019 -11.40 4.90 -26.28
C THR A 1019 -11.13 6.40 -26.10
N VAL A 1020 -10.02 6.91 -26.62
CA VAL A 1020 -9.76 8.37 -26.62
C VAL A 1020 -10.84 9.10 -27.42
N ALA A 1021 -11.15 8.63 -28.63
CA ALA A 1021 -12.16 9.26 -29.47
C ALA A 1021 -13.56 9.27 -28.82
N ALA A 1022 -13.97 8.17 -28.19
CA ALA A 1022 -15.24 8.07 -27.47
C ALA A 1022 -15.25 9.00 -26.25
N ALA A 1023 -14.18 9.04 -25.46
CA ALA A 1023 -14.06 9.90 -24.29
C ALA A 1023 -14.12 11.40 -24.68
N THR A 1024 -13.40 11.80 -25.73
CA THR A 1024 -13.46 13.16 -26.27
C THR A 1024 -14.83 13.47 -26.90
N GLY A 1025 -15.50 12.48 -27.51
CA GLY A 1025 -16.86 12.64 -28.05
C GLY A 1025 -17.92 12.84 -26.95
N LEU A 1026 -17.85 12.05 -25.88
CA LEU A 1026 -18.70 12.13 -24.68
C LEU A 1026 -18.53 13.48 -23.94
N SER A 1027 -17.38 14.15 -24.09
CA SER A 1027 -17.19 15.51 -23.55
C SER A 1027 -18.18 16.53 -24.10
N ARG A 1028 -18.76 16.29 -25.29
CA ARG A 1028 -19.73 17.16 -25.96
C ARG A 1028 -21.14 17.05 -25.37
N THR A 1029 -21.44 16.01 -24.58
CA THR A 1029 -22.72 15.82 -23.90
C THR A 1029 -22.74 16.39 -22.47
N GLY A 1030 -21.70 17.15 -22.10
CA GLY A 1030 -21.61 17.86 -20.82
C GLY A 1030 -20.89 17.10 -19.69
N ASN A 1031 -20.64 15.79 -19.83
CA ASN A 1031 -19.91 15.00 -18.83
C ASN A 1031 -18.41 14.88 -19.18
N THR A 1032 -17.60 15.76 -18.59
CA THR A 1032 -16.15 15.87 -18.86
C THR A 1032 -15.27 15.01 -17.95
N SER A 1033 -15.83 14.37 -16.92
CA SER A 1033 -15.07 13.57 -15.96
C SER A 1033 -14.53 12.25 -16.56
N LEU A 1034 -15.19 11.74 -17.61
CA LEU A 1034 -14.78 10.56 -18.35
C LEU A 1034 -13.65 10.81 -19.36
N VAL A 1035 -13.35 12.08 -19.68
CA VAL A 1035 -12.35 12.47 -20.70
C VAL A 1035 -10.95 12.06 -20.27
N TYR A 1036 -10.50 12.50 -19.10
CA TYR A 1036 -9.15 12.23 -18.60
C TYR A 1036 -8.92 10.75 -18.27
N VAL A 1037 -9.97 10.06 -17.80
CA VAL A 1037 -9.94 8.61 -17.57
C VAL A 1037 -9.81 7.88 -18.91
N GLY A 1038 -10.60 8.28 -19.91
CA GLY A 1038 -10.55 7.71 -21.25
C GLY A 1038 -9.23 7.99 -21.97
N GLU A 1039 -8.62 9.15 -21.76
CA GLU A 1039 -7.29 9.49 -22.25
C GLU A 1039 -6.20 8.59 -21.64
N LEU A 1040 -6.21 8.43 -20.31
CA LEU A 1040 -5.27 7.57 -19.60
C LEU A 1040 -5.42 6.09 -20.01
N ILE A 1041 -6.65 5.59 -20.10
CA ILE A 1041 -6.93 4.23 -20.57
C ILE A 1041 -6.51 4.10 -22.04
N GLY A 1042 -6.91 5.03 -22.89
CA GLY A 1042 -6.63 5.02 -24.32
C GLY A 1042 -5.14 5.00 -24.62
N ILE A 1043 -4.34 5.82 -23.93
CA ILE A 1043 -2.89 5.83 -24.10
C ILE A 1043 -2.22 4.56 -23.56
N ALA A 1044 -2.72 3.99 -22.46
CA ALA A 1044 -2.23 2.73 -21.93
C ALA A 1044 -2.50 1.55 -22.90
N LEU A 1045 -3.67 1.52 -23.52
CA LEU A 1045 -4.05 0.53 -24.54
C LEU A 1045 -3.18 0.67 -25.80
N MET A 1046 -3.01 1.90 -26.31
CA MET A 1046 -2.13 2.14 -27.46
C MET A 1046 -0.68 1.76 -27.15
N PHE A 1047 -0.17 2.12 -25.96
CA PHE A 1047 1.16 1.70 -25.48
C PHE A 1047 1.32 0.19 -25.49
N TRP A 1048 0.35 -0.54 -24.95
CA TRP A 1048 0.35 -2.00 -24.94
C TRP A 1048 0.35 -2.56 -26.36
N GLY A 1049 -0.51 -2.03 -27.23
CA GLY A 1049 -0.62 -2.43 -28.63
C GLY A 1049 0.67 -2.27 -29.41
N PHE A 1050 1.31 -1.09 -29.36
CA PHE A 1050 2.60 -0.83 -30.02
C PHE A 1050 3.76 -1.63 -29.43
N SER A 1051 3.75 -1.93 -28.13
CA SER A 1051 4.76 -2.79 -27.51
C SER A 1051 4.75 -4.23 -28.06
N LEU A 1052 3.58 -4.69 -28.52
CA LEU A 1052 3.38 -6.01 -29.13
C LEU A 1052 3.78 -6.07 -30.61
N SER A 1053 3.94 -4.93 -31.30
CA SER A 1053 4.24 -4.88 -32.75
C SER A 1053 5.72 -5.06 -33.12
N SER A 1054 6.61 -5.29 -32.14
CA SER A 1054 8.06 -5.45 -32.40
C SER A 1054 8.34 -6.62 -33.35
N PRO A 1055 9.25 -6.48 -34.35
CA PRO A 1055 9.46 -7.51 -35.36
C PRO A 1055 9.90 -8.84 -34.73
N SER A 1056 9.24 -9.93 -35.12
CA SER A 1056 9.85 -11.26 -35.03
C SER A 1056 11.09 -11.28 -35.93
N PRO A 1057 12.22 -11.84 -35.51
CA PRO A 1057 13.33 -12.11 -36.42
C PRO A 1057 12.77 -12.89 -37.61
N ARG A 1058 13.01 -12.37 -38.82
CA ARG A 1058 12.70 -13.07 -40.06
C ARG A 1058 13.49 -14.39 -39.99
N ARG A 1059 12.81 -15.54 -40.04
CA ARG A 1059 13.45 -16.86 -40.18
C ARG A 1059 14.42 -16.70 -41.37
N ALA A 1060 15.73 -16.81 -41.12
CA ALA A 1060 16.65 -17.08 -42.20
C ALA A 1060 16.12 -18.35 -42.88
N ARG A 1061 15.89 -18.29 -44.20
CA ARG A 1061 15.70 -19.49 -45.01
C ARG A 1061 16.84 -20.43 -44.62
N ALA A 1062 16.51 -21.65 -44.20
CA ALA A 1062 17.51 -22.67 -43.97
C ALA A 1062 18.34 -22.75 -45.25
N ALA A 1063 19.64 -22.49 -45.14
CA ALA A 1063 20.57 -22.87 -46.20
C ALA A 1063 20.42 -24.39 -46.34
N GLU A 1064 20.12 -24.82 -47.56
CA GLU A 1064 20.09 -26.22 -47.94
C GLU A 1064 21.44 -26.86 -47.56
N PRO A 1065 21.44 -28.02 -46.88
CA PRO A 1065 22.69 -28.67 -46.52
C PRO A 1065 23.43 -29.07 -47.81
N ALA A 1066 24.69 -28.66 -47.91
CA ALA A 1066 25.57 -29.08 -48.99
C ALA A 1066 25.67 -30.62 -49.01
N PRO A 1067 25.67 -31.26 -50.20
CA PRO A 1067 25.77 -32.70 -50.32
C PRO A 1067 27.10 -33.19 -49.73
N GLN A 1068 27.03 -34.22 -48.87
CA GLN A 1068 28.20 -34.87 -48.31
C GLN A 1068 28.94 -35.66 -49.41
N PRO A 1069 30.28 -35.56 -49.52
CA PRO A 1069 31.04 -36.41 -50.42
C PRO A 1069 31.00 -37.87 -49.94
N ALA A 1070 30.76 -38.78 -50.89
CA ALA A 1070 30.72 -40.22 -50.66
C ALA A 1070 32.05 -40.73 -50.09
N VAL A 1071 31.97 -41.46 -48.98
CA VAL A 1071 33.08 -42.24 -48.45
C VAL A 1071 33.19 -43.50 -49.31
N ALA A 1072 34.26 -43.59 -50.10
CA ALA A 1072 34.63 -44.79 -50.82
C ALA A 1072 35.08 -45.87 -49.82
N ALA A 1073 34.55 -47.08 -50.00
CA ALA A 1073 34.98 -48.27 -49.28
C ALA A 1073 36.39 -48.69 -49.72
N GLN A 1074 37.26 -48.94 -48.74
CA GLN A 1074 38.32 -49.94 -48.78
C GLN A 1074 38.40 -50.60 -47.41
#